data_AF-S0J951-F1
#
_entry.id   AF-S0J951-F1
#
_cell.length_a   1.000
_cell.length_b   1.000
_cell.length_c   1.000
_cell.angle_alpha   90.00
_cell.angle_beta   90.00
_cell.angle_gamma   90.00
#
_symmetry.space_group_name_H-M   'P 1'
#
loop_
_entity.id
_entity.type
_entity.pdbx_description
1 polymer ?
#
loop_
_entity_poly.entity_id
_entity_poly.type
_entity_poly.pdbx_seq_one_letter_code
_entity_poly.pdbx_strand_id
1 'polypeptide(L)'
;MSGFMYEIKKIMLHQKGLCYIVLVLLLGTIWLVASDNPYNSAMEQYKSEYEWYLEKVNGYCSDESSLYLEQEAERIADAKEKQNYLLESYYDGKISESEYKKESQEIGKVLEHQNGFEVVYQQYLYTCENEKNRYFLQTNGWTGLLGGGTLNFVLFLGILLIVTPVFCSEYSCQMDALILTSKEGRKSSLHKLLIVISGVLLMCVSISLIEYGFYSLKYGLPNGNYPIQSLSYFAGSNKSITLFEGYVYIGLLRLFGSVFLAILLMFISVLAKKYAVTLLAGAVSVIIPYVGLSKTIIYRLPLPLPFLLGTDFFAGDIVLSDAFTGDEKIVFAEINTITLLILFSVSVFLCILAAAWILRSNSNKWQMKTRKMRNVPTLAIILSFVLTMTGCSDNGKSQNFIYNSSAEYDCMGYEITQDAETFDYYLKNTSTGEMLHLVRSPMFGAFSDEEKVCAFCVCSPYLYYTTSVTESYVNRIGNYNSSITKVSVIELNLDTFEEKIVFEQITNSGRSLFGIDYETGDKWKFLEFHYDFFINDDSIFFIGNDGITEVNRFMKGITKLDIPTSGNISFDGENIFYKNEQSVLTRYHVLSGETFTYEKVVAYDFCIDEQSIYYVSRTDGNRVYSCNKDGSNKRLISDTPAMSVTCDASNIYILAKESGENIVLSKSR
;
A
#
# COMPACT_ATOMS: atom_id res chain seq x y z
N MET A 1 51.48 22.36 -13.39
CA MET A 1 50.27 21.68 -12.86
C MET A 1 50.21 20.30 -13.48
N SER A 2 50.18 19.21 -12.68
CA SER A 2 50.09 17.84 -13.23
C SER A 2 48.81 17.69 -14.05
N GLY A 3 48.84 16.90 -15.15
CA GLY A 3 47.66 16.66 -16.00
C GLY A 3 46.46 16.12 -15.21
N PHE A 4 46.70 15.38 -14.12
CA PHE A 4 45.66 14.94 -13.19
C PHE A 4 44.95 16.09 -12.47
N MET A 5 45.71 17.07 -11.96
CA MET A 5 45.15 18.23 -11.24
C MET A 5 44.34 19.14 -12.17
N TYR A 6 44.73 19.22 -13.45
CA TYR A 6 43.95 19.91 -14.47
C TYR A 6 42.59 19.24 -14.69
N GLU A 7 42.55 17.91 -14.83
CA GLU A 7 41.30 17.16 -14.99
C GLU A 7 40.39 17.30 -13.76
N ILE A 8 40.95 17.28 -12.54
CA ILE A 8 40.18 17.56 -11.32
C ILE A 8 39.53 18.94 -11.40
N LYS A 9 40.32 20.00 -11.69
CA LYS A 9 39.79 21.36 -11.77
C LYS A 9 38.75 21.49 -12.89
N LYS A 10 38.91 20.77 -13.99
CA LYS A 10 37.94 20.76 -15.08
C LYS A 10 36.61 20.12 -14.66
N ILE A 11 36.65 18.88 -14.16
CA ILE A 11 35.44 18.11 -13.84
C ILE A 11 34.75 18.67 -12.59
N MET A 12 35.49 18.90 -11.51
CA MET A 12 34.91 19.30 -10.23
C MET A 12 34.50 20.77 -10.19
N LEU A 13 35.26 21.68 -10.82
CA LEU A 13 34.99 23.12 -10.78
C LEU A 13 34.24 23.61 -12.03
N HIS A 14 34.78 23.39 -13.23
CA HIS A 14 34.23 23.99 -14.45
C HIS A 14 32.98 23.26 -14.96
N GLN A 15 32.94 21.93 -14.86
CA GLN A 15 31.75 21.12 -15.15
C GLN A 15 30.79 21.05 -13.95
N LYS A 16 31.04 21.82 -12.90
CA LYS A 16 30.21 21.92 -11.68
C LYS A 16 30.04 20.60 -10.91
N GLY A 17 30.93 19.62 -11.08
CA GLY A 17 30.86 18.33 -10.40
C GLY A 17 30.71 18.44 -8.88
N LEU A 18 31.46 19.37 -8.24
CA LEU A 18 31.37 19.59 -6.79
C LEU A 18 30.00 20.18 -6.38
N CYS A 19 29.43 21.06 -7.20
CA CYS A 19 28.09 21.60 -6.96
C CYS A 19 27.02 20.51 -7.08
N TYR A 20 27.13 19.60 -8.05
CA TYR A 20 26.22 18.46 -8.16
C TYR A 20 26.34 17.50 -7.00
N ILE A 21 27.55 17.21 -6.51
CA ILE A 21 27.74 16.37 -5.30
C ILE A 21 27.04 17.02 -4.11
N VAL A 22 27.27 18.30 -3.84
CA VAL A 22 26.60 19.03 -2.74
C VAL A 22 25.08 19.01 -2.91
N LEU A 23 24.59 19.25 -4.12
CA LEU A 23 23.15 19.22 -4.43
C LEU A 23 22.54 17.83 -4.17
N VAL A 24 23.22 16.77 -4.59
CA VAL A 24 22.78 15.38 -4.38
C VAL A 24 22.73 15.04 -2.89
N LEU A 25 23.72 15.48 -2.11
CA LEU A 25 23.71 15.28 -0.66
C LEU A 25 22.56 16.04 0.01
N LEU A 26 22.32 17.29 -0.37
CA LEU A 26 21.20 18.09 0.15
C LEU A 26 19.85 17.47 -0.23
N LEU A 27 19.64 17.15 -1.50
CA LEU A 27 18.40 16.49 -1.94
C LEU A 27 18.24 15.11 -1.29
N GLY A 28 19.33 14.39 -1.05
CA GLY A 28 19.32 13.12 -0.34
C GLY A 28 18.85 13.28 1.11
N THR A 29 19.36 14.28 1.82
CA THR A 29 18.89 14.60 3.19
C THR A 29 17.42 15.02 3.23
N ILE A 30 16.98 15.88 2.30
CA ILE A 30 15.59 16.35 2.24
C ILE A 30 14.66 15.19 1.89
N TRP A 31 15.04 14.38 0.91
CA TRP A 31 14.27 13.20 0.51
C TRP A 31 14.14 12.23 1.67
N LEU A 32 15.24 11.91 2.37
CA LEU A 32 15.22 11.02 3.52
C LEU A 32 14.25 11.51 4.60
N VAL A 33 14.26 12.80 4.93
CA VAL A 33 13.34 13.39 5.92
C VAL A 33 11.89 13.38 5.43
N ALA A 34 11.66 13.64 4.14
CA ALA A 34 10.31 13.71 3.57
C ALA A 34 9.67 12.34 3.32
N SER A 35 10.48 11.32 3.03
CA SER A 35 10.02 9.96 2.74
C SER A 35 9.98 9.05 3.96
N ASP A 36 10.43 9.54 5.11
CA ASP A 36 10.53 8.74 6.32
C ASP A 36 9.13 8.44 6.90
N ASN A 37 8.79 7.16 6.93
CA ASN A 37 7.65 6.60 7.61
C ASN A 37 8.12 5.41 8.43
N PRO A 38 7.77 5.31 9.73
CA PRO A 38 8.14 4.17 10.55
C PRO A 38 7.53 2.90 9.94
N TYR A 39 8.35 1.85 9.82
CA TYR A 39 7.90 0.57 9.27
C TYR A 39 6.78 -0.04 10.12
N ASN A 40 6.92 0.03 11.44
CA ASN A 40 5.86 -0.27 12.39
C ASN A 40 5.42 1.05 13.07
N SER A 41 4.32 1.63 12.58
CA SER A 41 3.74 2.86 13.13
C SER A 41 3.25 2.69 14.57
N ALA A 42 2.69 1.53 14.90
CA ALA A 42 2.23 1.22 16.25
C ALA A 42 3.40 1.17 17.25
N MET A 43 4.56 0.62 16.85
CA MET A 43 5.77 0.61 17.68
C MET A 43 6.30 2.02 17.99
N GLU A 44 6.13 2.98 17.07
CA GLU A 44 6.55 4.37 17.32
C GLU A 44 5.49 5.14 18.13
N GLN A 45 4.21 4.91 17.87
CA GLN A 45 3.10 5.53 18.59
C GLN A 45 3.08 5.14 20.07
N TYR A 46 3.31 3.85 20.36
CA TYR A 46 3.30 3.27 21.71
C TYR A 46 4.70 2.99 22.25
N LYS A 47 5.69 3.77 21.80
CA LYS A 47 7.12 3.55 22.05
C LYS A 47 7.46 3.35 23.54
N SER A 48 6.93 4.21 24.41
CA SER A 48 7.21 4.12 25.86
C SER A 48 6.66 2.84 26.49
N GLU A 49 5.47 2.40 26.08
CA GLU A 49 4.83 1.17 26.56
C GLU A 49 5.55 -0.06 26.01
N TYR A 50 5.91 -0.02 24.73
CA TYR A 50 6.70 -1.05 24.05
C TYR A 50 8.08 -1.22 24.69
N GLU A 51 8.81 -0.12 24.93
CA GLU A 51 10.15 -0.15 25.56
C GLU A 51 10.07 -0.72 26.98
N TRP A 52 9.00 -0.44 27.74
CA TRP A 52 8.78 -1.00 29.07
C TRP A 52 8.67 -2.53 29.09
N TYR A 53 7.98 -3.11 28.10
CA TYR A 53 7.90 -4.56 27.95
C TYR A 53 9.19 -5.13 27.37
N LEU A 54 9.81 -4.46 26.40
CA LEU A 54 11.05 -4.88 25.76
C LEU A 54 12.20 -5.01 26.77
N GLU A 55 12.31 -4.11 27.75
CA GLU A 55 13.32 -4.22 28.82
C GLU A 55 13.25 -5.53 29.61
N LYS A 56 12.07 -6.16 29.68
CA LYS A 56 11.83 -7.40 30.43
C LYS A 56 12.10 -8.66 29.61
N VAL A 57 11.92 -8.59 28.29
CA VAL A 57 12.02 -9.74 27.37
C VAL A 57 13.21 -9.62 26.40
N ASN A 58 14.12 -8.65 26.63
CA ASN A 58 15.20 -8.32 25.72
C ASN A 58 16.12 -9.52 25.42
N GLY A 59 16.32 -9.81 24.13
CA GLY A 59 17.22 -10.86 23.67
C GLY A 59 16.52 -12.03 23.00
N TYR A 60 17.03 -13.24 23.23
CA TYR A 60 16.43 -14.46 22.68
C TYR A 60 15.15 -14.81 23.43
N CYS A 61 14.20 -15.47 22.76
CA CYS A 61 13.00 -15.96 23.40
C CYS A 61 13.38 -17.08 24.40
N SER A 62 13.39 -16.76 25.69
CA SER A 62 13.56 -17.74 26.76
C SER A 62 12.20 -18.27 27.22
N ASP A 63 12.15 -19.48 27.77
CA ASP A 63 10.93 -20.05 28.37
C ASP A 63 10.31 -19.11 29.43
N GLU A 64 11.15 -18.36 30.16
CA GLU A 64 10.71 -17.34 31.13
C GLU A 64 10.05 -16.14 30.46
N SER A 65 10.56 -15.69 29.30
CA SER A 65 9.99 -14.57 28.53
C SER A 65 8.65 -14.96 27.91
N SER A 66 8.55 -16.19 27.36
CA SER A 66 7.31 -16.75 26.82
C SER A 66 6.24 -16.84 27.91
N LEU A 67 6.58 -17.41 29.07
CA LEU A 67 5.66 -17.55 30.19
C LEU A 67 5.17 -16.19 30.71
N TYR A 68 6.05 -15.19 30.79
CA TYR A 68 5.69 -13.84 31.20
C TYR A 68 4.69 -13.19 30.22
N LEU A 69 4.93 -13.31 28.91
CA LEU A 69 4.06 -12.73 27.88
C LEU A 69 2.70 -13.44 27.82
N GLU A 70 2.66 -14.77 27.98
CA GLU A 70 1.40 -15.53 28.03
C GLU A 70 0.54 -15.15 29.24
N GLN A 71 1.14 -15.03 30.43
CA GLN A 71 0.43 -14.58 31.64
C GLN A 71 -0.10 -13.15 31.52
N GLU A 72 0.69 -12.26 30.90
CA GLU A 72 0.26 -10.87 30.69
C GLU A 72 -0.87 -10.78 29.64
N ALA A 73 -0.84 -11.62 28.60
CA ALA A 73 -1.93 -11.72 27.62
C ALA A 73 -3.24 -12.17 28.28
N GLU A 74 -3.19 -13.19 29.14
CA GLU A 74 -4.35 -13.67 29.91
C GLU A 74 -4.91 -12.55 30.81
N ARG A 75 -4.03 -11.84 31.53
CA ARG A 75 -4.42 -10.71 32.40
C ARG A 75 -5.13 -9.59 31.63
N ILE A 76 -4.68 -9.28 30.42
CA ILE A 76 -5.29 -8.27 29.55
C ILE A 76 -6.64 -8.75 29.00
N ALA A 77 -6.74 -10.02 28.60
CA ALA A 77 -7.98 -10.62 28.12
C ALA A 77 -9.08 -10.59 29.20
N ASP A 78 -8.75 -11.02 30.42
CA ASP A 78 -9.65 -10.98 31.59
C ASP A 78 -10.15 -9.56 31.89
N ALA A 79 -9.27 -8.55 31.75
CA ALA A 79 -9.61 -7.16 31.99
C ALA A 79 -10.61 -6.62 30.95
N LYS A 80 -10.47 -7.00 29.67
CA LYS A 80 -11.43 -6.64 28.60
C LYS A 80 -12.78 -7.29 28.80
N GLU A 81 -12.82 -8.57 29.19
CA GLU A 81 -14.08 -9.26 29.45
C GLU A 81 -14.84 -8.58 30.61
N LYS A 82 -14.13 -8.25 31.70
CA LYS A 82 -14.70 -7.50 32.83
C LYS A 82 -15.20 -6.11 32.43
N GLN A 83 -14.52 -5.42 31.51
CA GLN A 83 -14.94 -4.12 31.01
C GLN A 83 -16.28 -4.20 30.26
N ASN A 84 -16.44 -5.19 29.39
CA ASN A 84 -17.67 -5.41 28.64
C ASN A 84 -18.83 -5.78 29.55
N TYR A 85 -18.60 -6.70 30.50
CA TYR A 85 -19.61 -7.08 31.50
C TYR A 85 -20.06 -5.89 32.36
N LEU A 86 -19.11 -5.03 32.77
CA LEU A 86 -19.37 -3.84 33.55
C LEU A 86 -20.24 -2.83 32.77
N LEU A 87 -19.96 -2.67 31.47
CA LEU A 87 -20.72 -1.79 30.58
C LEU A 87 -22.17 -2.26 30.40
N GLU A 88 -22.37 -3.56 30.15
CA GLU A 88 -23.70 -4.15 30.03
C GLU A 88 -24.50 -4.01 31.33
N SER A 89 -23.87 -4.30 32.46
CA SER A 89 -24.51 -4.20 33.78
C SER A 89 -24.94 -2.78 34.13
N TYR A 90 -24.21 -1.76 33.66
CA TYR A 90 -24.57 -0.35 33.82
C TYR A 90 -25.84 0.01 33.03
N TYR A 91 -25.89 -0.37 31.75
CA TYR A 91 -27.04 -0.08 30.89
C TYR A 91 -28.29 -0.90 31.22
N ASP A 92 -28.11 -2.10 31.78
CA ASP A 92 -29.20 -2.90 32.35
C ASP A 92 -29.76 -2.33 33.68
N GLY A 93 -29.14 -1.27 34.21
CA GLY A 93 -29.53 -0.65 35.49
C GLY A 93 -29.19 -1.51 36.71
N LYS A 94 -28.31 -2.51 36.58
CA LYS A 94 -27.90 -3.43 37.66
C LYS A 94 -26.86 -2.80 38.59
N ILE A 95 -26.10 -1.82 38.12
CA ILE A 95 -25.05 -1.13 38.88
C ILE A 95 -25.22 0.39 38.84
N SER A 96 -24.73 1.07 39.88
CA SER A 96 -24.78 2.54 39.96
C SER A 96 -23.66 3.20 39.13
N GLU A 97 -23.86 4.46 38.72
CA GLU A 97 -22.82 5.25 38.03
C GLU A 97 -21.53 5.39 38.84
N SER A 98 -21.64 5.45 40.17
CA SER A 98 -20.48 5.51 41.07
C SER A 98 -19.68 4.21 41.12
N GLU A 99 -20.35 3.05 41.07
CA GLU A 99 -19.70 1.74 41.02
C GLU A 99 -19.01 1.54 39.67
N TYR A 100 -19.71 1.88 38.58
CA TYR A 100 -19.15 1.85 37.22
C TYR A 100 -17.86 2.67 37.11
N LYS A 101 -17.86 3.92 37.58
CA LYS A 101 -16.67 4.80 37.52
C LYS A 101 -15.48 4.23 38.29
N LYS A 102 -15.73 3.60 39.44
CA LYS A 102 -14.67 3.06 40.29
C LYS A 102 -14.04 1.80 39.67
N GLU A 103 -14.87 0.84 39.24
CA GLU A 103 -14.39 -0.41 38.64
C GLU A 103 -13.75 -0.17 37.27
N SER A 104 -14.29 0.76 36.47
CA SER A 104 -13.69 1.18 35.20
C SER A 104 -12.30 1.79 35.36
N GLN A 105 -12.04 2.54 36.45
CA GLN A 105 -10.70 3.06 36.74
C GLN A 105 -9.69 1.97 37.13
N GLU A 106 -10.12 0.93 37.84
CA GLU A 106 -9.24 -0.18 38.20
C GLU A 106 -8.87 -1.03 36.97
N ILE A 107 -9.84 -1.28 36.09
CA ILE A 107 -9.62 -1.96 34.81
C ILE A 107 -8.73 -1.12 33.88
N GLY A 108 -8.96 0.19 33.82
CA GLY A 108 -8.16 1.12 33.00
C GLY A 108 -6.68 1.13 33.34
N LYS A 109 -6.29 0.90 34.61
CA LYS A 109 -4.88 0.77 35.01
C LYS A 109 -4.20 -0.50 34.49
N VAL A 110 -4.96 -1.58 34.31
CA VAL A 110 -4.43 -2.83 33.74
C VAL A 110 -4.27 -2.70 32.22
N LEU A 111 -5.19 -1.98 31.58
CA LEU A 111 -5.20 -1.75 30.13
C LEU A 111 -4.31 -0.58 29.69
N GLU A 112 -3.67 0.15 30.62
CA GLU A 112 -2.86 1.34 30.34
C GLU A 112 -1.70 1.07 29.35
N HIS A 113 -1.12 -0.12 29.38
CA HIS A 113 -0.01 -0.51 28.49
C HIS A 113 -0.42 -1.54 27.42
N GLN A 114 -1.73 -1.74 27.22
CA GLN A 114 -2.24 -2.76 26.29
C GLN A 114 -1.70 -2.56 24.86
N ASN A 115 -1.63 -1.33 24.39
CA ASN A 115 -1.24 -1.05 23.01
C ASN A 115 0.23 -1.36 22.76
N GLY A 116 1.13 -0.98 23.69
CA GLY A 116 2.52 -1.44 23.67
C GLY A 116 2.69 -2.95 23.81
N PHE A 117 1.86 -3.60 24.63
CA PHE A 117 1.85 -5.06 24.78
C PHE A 117 1.52 -5.77 23.46
N GLU A 118 0.49 -5.32 22.73
CA GLU A 118 0.11 -5.89 21.43
C GLU A 118 1.30 -5.88 20.45
N VAL A 119 2.05 -4.78 20.40
CA VAL A 119 3.24 -4.67 19.53
C VAL A 119 4.32 -5.67 19.92
N VAL A 120 4.60 -5.84 21.22
CA VAL A 120 5.57 -6.85 21.70
C VAL A 120 5.06 -8.27 21.46
N TYR A 121 3.76 -8.50 21.63
CA TYR A 121 3.14 -9.80 21.43
C TYR A 121 3.20 -10.26 19.96
N GLN A 122 2.96 -9.34 19.02
CA GLN A 122 3.17 -9.61 17.58
C GLN A 122 4.64 -9.97 17.28
N GLN A 123 5.59 -9.30 17.93
CA GLN A 123 7.01 -9.65 17.81
C GLN A 123 7.35 -11.00 18.46
N TYR A 124 6.67 -11.36 19.55
CA TYR A 124 6.78 -12.66 20.20
C TYR A 124 6.34 -13.79 19.27
N LEU A 125 5.16 -13.68 18.65
CA LEU A 125 4.66 -14.65 17.67
C LEU A 125 5.69 -14.88 16.54
N TYR A 126 6.25 -13.79 16.01
CA TYR A 126 7.30 -13.86 15.00
C TYR A 126 8.59 -14.55 15.50
N THR A 127 8.95 -14.34 16.77
CA THR A 127 10.17 -14.87 17.36
C THR A 127 10.03 -16.37 17.67
N CYS A 128 8.87 -16.82 18.13
CA CYS A 128 8.55 -18.22 18.43
C CYS A 128 8.63 -19.14 17.22
N GLU A 129 8.33 -18.64 16.02
CA GLU A 129 8.50 -19.39 14.78
C GLU A 129 9.97 -19.86 14.57
N ASN A 130 10.96 -19.13 15.11
CA ASN A 130 12.36 -19.54 15.06
C ASN A 130 13.19 -18.96 16.21
N GLU A 131 13.06 -19.60 17.38
CA GLU A 131 13.65 -19.17 18.66
C GLU A 131 15.19 -19.04 18.65
N LYS A 132 15.89 -19.70 17.72
CA LYS A 132 17.35 -19.72 17.68
C LYS A 132 17.96 -18.49 16.99
N ASN A 133 17.26 -17.95 15.99
CA ASN A 133 17.81 -16.95 15.07
C ASN A 133 17.02 -15.64 15.07
N ARG A 134 15.86 -15.58 15.74
CA ARG A 134 15.02 -14.38 15.86
C ARG A 134 15.08 -13.86 17.30
N TYR A 135 15.26 -12.56 17.44
CA TYR A 135 15.51 -11.91 18.73
C TYR A 135 14.57 -10.72 18.89
N PHE A 136 14.22 -10.40 20.14
CA PHE A 136 13.51 -9.18 20.48
C PHE A 136 14.41 -7.96 20.32
N LEU A 137 13.97 -6.98 19.53
CA LEU A 137 14.66 -5.71 19.35
C LEU A 137 13.71 -4.64 18.80
N GLN A 138 14.07 -3.38 19.01
CA GLN A 138 13.46 -2.26 18.30
C GLN A 138 13.79 -2.34 16.80
N THR A 139 12.78 -2.59 15.98
CA THR A 139 12.98 -2.93 14.56
C THR A 139 13.05 -1.70 13.66
N ASN A 140 12.30 -0.62 13.95
CA ASN A 140 12.14 0.56 13.08
C ASN A 140 13.45 1.16 12.54
N GLY A 141 14.48 1.33 13.39
CA GLY A 141 15.76 1.88 12.95
C GLY A 141 16.49 0.97 11.96
N TRP A 142 16.55 -0.33 12.26
CA TRP A 142 17.22 -1.31 11.41
C TRP A 142 16.43 -1.65 10.14
N THR A 143 15.10 -1.73 10.21
CA THR A 143 14.24 -1.92 9.02
C THR A 143 14.28 -0.70 8.11
N GLY A 144 14.33 0.52 8.63
CA GLY A 144 14.53 1.71 7.81
C GLY A 144 15.88 1.73 7.09
N LEU A 145 16.95 1.28 7.76
CA LEU A 145 18.30 1.24 7.19
C LEU A 145 18.50 0.09 6.17
N LEU A 146 17.89 -1.08 6.42
CA LEU A 146 18.12 -2.32 5.65
C LEU A 146 16.95 -2.74 4.74
N GLY A 147 15.71 -2.38 5.08
CA GLY A 147 14.49 -3.10 4.71
C GLY A 147 13.65 -2.54 3.56
N GLY A 148 14.17 -1.64 2.73
CA GLY A 148 13.40 -1.07 1.62
C GLY A 148 13.57 -1.77 0.28
N GLY A 149 14.74 -2.36 0.01
CA GLY A 149 15.12 -2.81 -1.35
C GLY A 149 14.82 -1.81 -2.47
N THR A 150 14.74 -0.52 -2.12
CA THR A 150 14.36 0.56 -3.02
C THR A 150 15.60 1.16 -3.66
N LEU A 151 15.45 1.61 -4.90
CA LEU A 151 16.50 2.35 -5.58
C LEU A 151 16.63 3.73 -4.94
N ASN A 152 17.84 4.10 -4.50
CA ASN A 152 18.12 5.47 -4.11
C ASN A 152 18.15 6.36 -5.38
N PHE A 153 16.99 6.93 -5.74
CA PHE A 153 16.82 7.74 -6.94
C PHE A 153 17.71 8.98 -6.94
N VAL A 154 17.98 9.57 -5.78
CA VAL A 154 18.82 10.77 -5.67
C VAL A 154 20.28 10.42 -6.02
N LEU A 155 20.82 9.34 -5.47
CA LEU A 155 22.15 8.82 -5.81
C LEU A 155 22.23 8.48 -7.30
N PHE A 156 21.24 7.76 -7.82
CA PHE A 156 21.17 7.35 -9.23
C PHE A 156 21.19 8.55 -10.19
N LEU A 157 20.33 9.55 -9.97
CA LEU A 157 20.29 10.78 -10.75
C LEU A 157 21.60 11.57 -10.62
N GLY A 158 22.20 11.59 -9.42
CA GLY A 158 23.49 12.20 -9.17
C GLY A 158 24.61 11.59 -10.03
N ILE A 159 24.67 10.26 -10.11
CA ILE A 159 25.63 9.55 -10.98
C ILE A 159 25.42 9.94 -12.44
N LEU A 160 24.18 9.96 -12.93
CA LEU A 160 23.87 10.36 -14.31
C LEU A 160 24.36 11.78 -14.62
N LEU A 161 24.13 12.74 -13.72
CA LEU A 161 24.50 14.14 -13.91
C LEU A 161 26.01 14.37 -13.89
N ILE A 162 26.74 13.70 -13.00
CA ILE A 162 28.19 13.86 -12.86
C ILE A 162 28.94 13.16 -14.00
N VAL A 163 28.52 11.97 -14.40
CA VAL A 163 29.28 11.12 -15.32
C VAL A 163 29.07 11.50 -16.78
N THR A 164 27.85 11.85 -17.17
CA THR A 164 27.50 12.17 -18.57
C THR A 164 28.36 13.29 -19.19
N PRO A 165 28.60 14.44 -18.54
CA PRO A 165 29.35 15.55 -19.16
C PRO A 165 30.85 15.26 -19.36
N VAL A 166 31.43 14.26 -18.69
CA VAL A 166 32.89 14.02 -18.65
C VAL A 166 33.50 13.88 -20.04
N PHE A 167 32.92 13.03 -20.89
CA PHE A 167 33.35 12.87 -22.29
C PHE A 167 32.44 13.59 -23.28
N CYS A 168 31.12 13.65 -23.03
CA CYS A 168 30.18 14.27 -23.96
C CYS A 168 30.45 15.75 -24.21
N SER A 169 30.89 16.51 -23.20
CA SER A 169 31.27 17.92 -23.38
C SER A 169 32.54 18.12 -24.22
N GLU A 170 33.40 17.10 -24.26
CA GLU A 170 34.60 17.14 -25.10
C GLU A 170 34.25 16.85 -26.55
N TYR A 171 33.38 15.86 -26.78
CA TYR A 171 32.87 15.54 -28.11
C TYR A 171 32.08 16.69 -28.73
N SER A 172 31.27 17.41 -27.94
CA SER A 172 30.50 18.57 -28.45
C SER A 172 31.39 19.72 -28.91
N CYS A 173 32.54 19.90 -28.27
CA CYS A 173 33.49 20.99 -28.57
C CYS A 173 34.70 20.52 -29.40
N GLN A 174 34.70 19.28 -29.90
CA GLN A 174 35.83 18.65 -30.62
C GLN A 174 37.17 18.69 -29.86
N MET A 175 37.11 18.83 -28.53
CA MET A 175 38.28 18.89 -27.66
C MET A 175 38.97 17.51 -27.59
N ASP A 176 38.22 16.44 -27.84
CA ASP A 176 38.73 15.07 -27.93
C ASP A 176 39.86 14.93 -28.97
N ALA A 177 39.70 15.54 -30.16
CA ALA A 177 40.72 15.50 -31.21
C ALA A 177 42.03 16.17 -30.78
N LEU A 178 41.95 17.30 -30.08
CA LEU A 178 43.12 18.01 -29.56
C LEU A 178 43.80 17.21 -28.45
N ILE A 179 43.04 16.66 -27.50
CA ILE A 179 43.57 15.85 -26.40
C ILE A 179 44.34 14.65 -26.95
N LEU A 180 43.80 13.94 -27.95
CA LEU A 180 44.43 12.73 -28.54
C LEU A 180 45.77 13.01 -29.22
N THR A 181 46.00 14.22 -29.72
CA THR A 181 47.28 14.61 -30.37
C THR A 181 48.34 15.07 -29.35
N SER A 182 47.95 15.33 -28.10
CA SER A 182 48.85 15.81 -27.05
C SER A 182 49.57 14.68 -26.28
N LYS A 183 50.77 14.97 -25.75
CA LYS A 183 51.59 13.99 -25.00
C LYS A 183 50.92 13.54 -23.70
N GLU A 184 50.31 14.47 -22.95
CA GLU A 184 49.62 14.21 -21.68
C GLU A 184 48.17 13.71 -21.86
N GLY A 185 47.55 13.96 -23.03
CA GLY A 185 46.20 13.46 -23.33
C GLY A 185 46.09 11.94 -23.34
N ARG A 186 47.20 11.22 -23.51
CA ARG A 186 47.26 9.74 -23.39
C ARG A 186 46.82 9.23 -22.02
N LYS A 187 47.04 10.01 -20.95
CA LYS A 187 46.67 9.65 -19.58
C LYS A 187 45.34 10.30 -19.15
N SER A 188 44.82 11.26 -19.92
CA SER A 188 43.57 11.99 -19.61
C SER A 188 42.40 11.06 -19.36
N SER A 189 42.21 10.03 -20.22
CA SER A 189 41.12 9.04 -20.05
C SER A 189 41.24 8.25 -18.74
N LEU A 190 42.46 7.86 -18.34
CA LEU A 190 42.72 7.19 -17.06
C LEU A 190 42.45 8.14 -15.88
N HIS A 191 42.90 9.39 -15.96
CA HIS A 191 42.65 10.38 -14.91
C HIS A 191 41.14 10.63 -14.73
N LYS A 192 40.38 10.78 -15.83
CA LYS A 192 38.92 10.93 -15.81
C LYS A 192 38.23 9.74 -15.12
N LEU A 193 38.62 8.52 -15.50
CA LEU A 193 38.10 7.29 -14.89
C LEU A 193 38.33 7.29 -13.37
N LEU A 194 39.55 7.58 -12.91
CA LEU A 194 39.88 7.62 -11.48
C LEU A 194 39.12 8.74 -10.73
N ILE A 195 38.99 9.92 -11.33
CA ILE A 195 38.28 11.06 -10.73
C ILE A 195 36.78 10.75 -10.61
N VAL A 196 36.17 10.17 -11.64
CA VAL A 196 34.75 9.77 -11.63
C VAL A 196 34.51 8.69 -10.58
N ILE A 197 35.33 7.63 -10.55
CA ILE A 197 35.21 6.57 -9.55
C ILE A 197 35.34 7.16 -8.14
N SER A 198 36.34 8.01 -7.89
CA SER A 198 36.52 8.66 -6.59
C SER A 198 35.34 9.56 -6.21
N GLY A 199 34.77 10.31 -7.16
CA GLY A 199 33.63 11.19 -6.91
C GLY A 199 32.35 10.42 -6.59
N VAL A 200 32.09 9.33 -7.32
CA VAL A 200 30.93 8.46 -7.07
C VAL A 200 31.06 7.70 -5.75
N LEU A 201 32.26 7.20 -5.42
CA LEU A 201 32.52 6.58 -4.12
C LEU A 201 32.30 7.56 -2.97
N LEU A 202 32.83 8.79 -3.08
CA LEU A 202 32.62 9.83 -2.07
C LEU A 202 31.13 10.09 -1.86
N MET A 203 30.38 10.29 -2.95
CA MET A 203 28.94 10.56 -2.89
C MET A 203 28.16 9.40 -2.25
N CYS A 204 28.45 8.15 -2.63
CA CYS A 204 27.78 6.98 -2.08
C CYS A 204 28.10 6.79 -0.59
N VAL A 205 29.36 6.89 -0.18
CA VAL A 205 29.76 6.80 1.25
C VAL A 205 29.11 7.92 2.06
N SER A 206 29.10 9.16 1.55
CA SER A 206 28.47 10.28 2.24
C SER A 206 26.96 10.07 2.44
N ILE A 207 26.24 9.57 1.43
CA ILE A 207 24.80 9.26 1.57
C ILE A 207 24.59 8.14 2.60
N SER A 208 25.36 7.05 2.55
CA SER A 208 25.23 5.97 3.54
C SER A 208 25.51 6.45 4.97
N LEU A 209 26.49 7.33 5.17
CA LEU A 209 26.77 7.93 6.48
C LEU A 209 25.63 8.84 6.96
N ILE A 210 25.00 9.58 6.04
CA ILE A 210 23.82 10.41 6.34
C ILE A 210 22.64 9.51 6.74
N GLU A 211 22.37 8.44 5.99
CA GLU A 211 21.31 7.46 6.29
C GLU A 211 21.54 6.83 7.67
N TYR A 212 22.75 6.35 7.95
CA TYR A 212 23.12 5.80 9.26
C TYR A 212 22.92 6.81 10.39
N GLY A 213 23.40 8.04 10.20
CA GLY A 213 23.24 9.10 11.20
C GLY A 213 21.78 9.46 11.46
N PHE A 214 20.95 9.50 10.43
CA PHE A 214 19.52 9.78 10.55
C PHE A 214 18.79 8.69 11.35
N TYR A 215 18.92 7.42 10.97
CA TYR A 215 18.26 6.32 11.68
C TYR A 215 18.80 6.13 13.10
N SER A 216 20.10 6.35 13.31
CA SER A 216 20.72 6.32 14.64
C SER A 216 20.20 7.42 15.57
N LEU A 217 19.92 8.61 15.07
CA LEU A 217 19.43 9.74 15.88
C LEU A 217 17.92 9.72 16.09
N LYS A 218 17.15 9.31 15.08
CA LYS A 218 15.68 9.33 15.13
C LYS A 218 15.10 8.12 15.88
N TYR A 219 15.50 6.92 15.50
CA TYR A 219 14.92 5.68 16.03
C TYR A 219 15.83 4.99 17.03
N GLY A 220 17.16 5.13 16.86
CA GLY A 220 18.15 4.34 17.60
C GLY A 220 18.48 3.04 16.86
N LEU A 221 19.73 2.59 17.02
CA LEU A 221 20.22 1.34 16.41
C LEU A 221 20.79 0.40 17.50
N PRO A 222 19.98 -0.04 18.47
CA PRO A 222 20.42 -0.96 19.51
C PRO A 222 20.74 -2.34 18.92
N ASN A 223 21.59 -3.10 19.59
CA ASN A 223 21.74 -4.55 19.36
C ASN A 223 22.20 -4.94 17.94
N GLY A 224 23.10 -4.17 17.31
CA GLY A 224 23.59 -4.45 15.95
C GLY A 224 24.32 -5.79 15.74
N ASN A 225 24.64 -6.50 16.82
CA ASN A 225 25.24 -7.84 16.80
C ASN A 225 24.19 -8.95 16.62
N TYR A 226 22.90 -8.63 16.61
CA TYR A 226 21.83 -9.62 16.47
C TYR A 226 21.73 -10.14 15.04
N PRO A 227 21.20 -11.35 14.82
CA PRO A 227 21.03 -11.92 13.49
C PRO A 227 20.06 -11.10 12.63
N ILE A 228 20.35 -10.99 11.33
CA ILE A 228 19.51 -10.25 10.38
C ILE A 228 18.08 -10.78 10.29
N GLN A 229 17.88 -12.08 10.57
CA GLN A 229 16.58 -12.76 10.62
C GLN A 229 15.64 -12.18 11.68
N SER A 230 16.15 -11.40 12.63
CA SER A 230 15.29 -10.71 13.62
C SER A 230 14.39 -9.66 12.96
N LEU A 231 14.68 -9.26 11.71
CA LEU A 231 13.79 -8.44 10.90
C LEU A 231 12.94 -9.33 9.98
N SER A 232 11.62 -9.08 9.94
CA SER A 232 10.67 -9.85 9.14
C SER A 232 11.02 -9.92 7.65
N TYR A 233 11.60 -8.87 7.08
CA TYR A 233 12.06 -8.87 5.69
C TYR A 233 13.09 -9.96 5.38
N PHE A 234 13.90 -10.36 6.37
CA PHE A 234 14.96 -11.35 6.23
C PHE A 234 14.63 -12.68 6.93
N ALA A 235 13.35 -12.91 7.28
CA ALA A 235 12.89 -14.06 8.07
C ALA A 235 13.32 -15.42 7.50
N GLY A 236 13.28 -15.58 6.18
CA GLY A 236 13.66 -16.81 5.47
C GLY A 236 15.15 -16.92 5.14
N SER A 237 15.99 -15.96 5.56
CA SER A 237 17.40 -15.92 5.17
C SER A 237 18.21 -17.02 5.85
N ASN A 238 18.93 -17.82 5.06
CA ASN A 238 19.84 -18.85 5.58
C ASN A 238 21.22 -18.31 5.97
N LYS A 239 21.44 -17.00 5.88
CA LYS A 239 22.74 -16.36 6.12
C LYS A 239 22.89 -15.95 7.57
N SER A 240 23.87 -16.50 8.27
CA SER A 240 24.20 -16.14 9.65
C SER A 240 25.05 -14.86 9.69
N ILE A 241 24.43 -13.72 9.37
CA ILE A 241 25.06 -12.39 9.42
C ILE A 241 24.38 -11.53 10.48
N THR A 242 25.14 -10.67 11.11
CA THR A 242 24.60 -9.67 12.05
C THR A 242 23.95 -8.50 11.31
N LEU A 243 23.09 -7.74 11.99
CA LEU A 243 22.46 -6.53 11.45
C LEU A 243 23.50 -5.51 10.96
N PHE A 244 24.56 -5.30 11.76
CA PHE A 244 25.64 -4.38 11.39
C PHE A 244 26.45 -4.88 10.19
N GLU A 245 26.81 -6.17 10.15
CA GLU A 245 27.47 -6.76 8.98
C GLU A 245 26.60 -6.69 7.73
N GLY A 246 25.29 -6.92 7.86
CA GLY A 246 24.32 -6.76 6.78
C GLY A 246 24.33 -5.35 6.20
N TYR A 247 24.33 -4.33 7.06
CA TYR A 247 24.46 -2.93 6.62
C TYR A 247 25.77 -2.69 5.84
N VAL A 248 26.90 -3.16 6.37
CA VAL A 248 28.21 -3.00 5.71
C VAL A 248 28.23 -3.71 4.35
N TYR A 249 27.74 -4.95 4.26
CA TYR A 249 27.73 -5.70 3.01
C TYR A 249 26.80 -5.10 1.96
N ILE A 250 25.59 -4.67 2.35
CA ILE A 250 24.67 -3.97 1.45
C ILE A 250 25.30 -2.66 0.96
N GLY A 251 25.94 -1.90 1.85
CA GLY A 251 26.70 -0.70 1.49
C GLY A 251 27.82 -0.97 0.48
N LEU A 252 28.59 -2.05 0.66
CA LEU A 252 29.64 -2.46 -0.29
C LEU A 252 29.07 -2.85 -1.66
N LEU A 253 27.93 -3.53 -1.70
CA LEU A 253 27.25 -3.85 -2.96
C LEU A 253 26.74 -2.58 -3.65
N ARG A 254 26.16 -1.64 -2.91
CA ARG A 254 25.71 -0.33 -3.43
C ARG A 254 26.88 0.50 -3.99
N LEU A 255 28.02 0.49 -3.31
CA LEU A 255 29.25 1.12 -3.78
C LEU A 255 29.71 0.52 -5.11
N PHE A 256 29.74 -0.82 -5.18
CA PHE A 256 30.10 -1.52 -6.41
C PHE A 256 29.11 -1.23 -7.55
N GLY A 257 27.79 -1.29 -7.30
CA GLY A 257 26.76 -0.99 -8.28
C GLY A 257 26.85 0.44 -8.82
N SER A 258 27.16 1.40 -7.94
CA SER A 258 27.36 2.81 -8.31
C SER A 258 28.59 3.00 -9.22
N VAL A 259 29.70 2.35 -8.89
CA VAL A 259 30.91 2.36 -9.73
C VAL A 259 30.67 1.66 -11.07
N PHE A 260 29.96 0.52 -11.06
CA PHE A 260 29.61 -0.19 -12.28
C PHE A 260 28.74 0.68 -13.19
N LEU A 261 27.71 1.33 -12.66
CA LEU A 261 26.88 2.27 -13.42
C LEU A 261 27.72 3.42 -14.01
N ALA A 262 28.63 4.00 -13.23
CA ALA A 262 29.50 5.07 -13.72
C ALA A 262 30.40 4.62 -14.87
N ILE A 263 31.01 3.44 -14.79
CA ILE A 263 31.83 2.86 -15.86
C ILE A 263 30.97 2.58 -17.10
N LEU A 264 29.77 2.02 -16.92
CA LEU A 264 28.81 1.77 -18.00
C LEU A 264 28.42 3.07 -18.72
N LEU A 265 28.11 4.13 -17.98
CA LEU A 265 27.79 5.44 -18.54
C LEU A 265 28.95 6.05 -19.31
N MET A 266 30.17 5.99 -18.78
CA MET A 266 31.36 6.43 -19.50
C MET A 266 31.56 5.61 -20.79
N PHE A 267 31.33 4.31 -20.75
CA PHE A 267 31.40 3.45 -21.93
C PHE A 267 30.37 3.85 -22.99
N ILE A 268 29.11 4.03 -22.60
CA ILE A 268 28.04 4.52 -23.49
C ILE A 268 28.39 5.92 -24.04
N SER A 269 28.99 6.79 -23.23
CA SER A 269 29.40 8.14 -23.67
C SER A 269 30.41 8.11 -24.83
N VAL A 270 31.36 7.18 -24.76
CA VAL A 270 32.39 6.99 -25.81
C VAL A 270 31.79 6.41 -27.09
N LEU A 271 30.76 5.56 -26.98
CA LEU A 271 30.06 4.98 -28.13
C LEU A 271 29.11 5.96 -28.79
N ALA A 272 28.26 6.61 -27.99
CA ALA A 272 27.20 7.48 -28.47
C ALA A 272 27.73 8.86 -28.91
N LYS A 273 28.76 9.37 -28.23
CA LYS A 273 29.34 10.72 -28.42
C LYS A 273 28.34 11.87 -28.38
N LYS A 274 27.13 11.63 -27.87
CA LYS A 274 26.00 12.55 -27.80
C LYS A 274 25.45 12.55 -26.39
N TYR A 275 25.34 13.75 -25.81
CA TYR A 275 24.90 13.96 -24.43
C TYR A 275 23.54 13.30 -24.14
N ALA A 276 22.52 13.62 -24.94
CA ALA A 276 21.15 13.13 -24.72
C ALA A 276 21.04 11.60 -24.81
N VAL A 277 21.75 10.98 -25.76
CA VAL A 277 21.72 9.52 -25.96
C VAL A 277 22.38 8.81 -24.79
N THR A 278 23.51 9.33 -24.28
CA THR A 278 24.18 8.76 -23.11
C THR A 278 23.33 8.83 -21.86
N LEU A 279 22.71 9.98 -21.60
CA LEU A 279 21.83 10.15 -20.44
C LEU A 279 20.63 9.22 -20.51
N LEU A 280 19.94 9.17 -21.66
CA LEU A 280 18.74 8.36 -21.84
C LEU A 280 19.05 6.86 -21.79
N ALA A 281 20.10 6.40 -22.47
CA ALA A 281 20.51 5.00 -22.42
C ALA A 281 20.94 4.58 -21.00
N GLY A 282 21.62 5.48 -20.28
CA GLY A 282 21.93 5.33 -18.87
C GLY A 282 20.70 5.15 -18.00
N ALA A 283 19.73 6.05 -18.14
CA ALA A 283 18.47 6.01 -17.40
C ALA A 283 17.69 4.72 -17.67
N VAL A 284 17.52 4.39 -18.96
CA VAL A 284 16.82 3.18 -19.43
C VAL A 284 17.47 1.90 -18.91
N SER A 285 18.81 1.84 -18.84
CA SER A 285 19.54 0.65 -18.40
C SER A 285 19.26 0.24 -16.95
N VAL A 286 18.75 1.15 -16.12
CA VAL A 286 18.41 0.90 -14.71
C VAL A 286 16.90 0.92 -14.52
N ILE A 287 16.18 1.89 -15.09
CA ILE A 287 14.74 2.05 -14.88
C ILE A 287 13.92 0.93 -15.53
N ILE A 288 14.25 0.52 -16.77
CA ILE A 288 13.48 -0.54 -17.44
C ILE A 288 13.61 -1.87 -16.68
N PRO A 289 14.82 -2.35 -16.31
CA PRO A 289 14.94 -3.54 -15.48
C PRO A 289 14.26 -3.39 -14.12
N TYR A 290 14.28 -2.20 -13.51
CA TYR A 290 13.67 -1.95 -12.20
C TYR A 290 12.13 -2.06 -12.22
N VAL A 291 11.50 -1.57 -13.28
CA VAL A 291 10.02 -1.57 -13.40
C VAL A 291 9.49 -2.81 -14.13
N GLY A 292 10.26 -3.36 -15.07
CA GLY A 292 9.80 -4.35 -16.03
C GLY A 292 10.25 -5.79 -15.82
N LEU A 293 11.13 -6.07 -14.85
CA LEU A 293 11.61 -7.43 -14.57
C LEU A 293 11.24 -7.87 -13.15
N SER A 294 11.07 -9.18 -12.96
CA SER A 294 10.84 -9.77 -11.65
C SER A 294 12.05 -9.63 -10.74
N LYS A 295 11.85 -9.53 -9.42
CA LYS A 295 12.95 -9.48 -8.44
C LYS A 295 13.95 -10.62 -8.67
N THR A 296 13.46 -11.85 -8.83
CA THR A 296 14.31 -13.03 -9.09
C THR A 296 15.17 -12.90 -10.35
N ILE A 297 14.62 -12.30 -11.43
CA ILE A 297 15.37 -12.07 -12.68
C ILE A 297 16.37 -10.93 -12.50
N ILE A 298 15.97 -9.81 -11.88
CA ILE A 298 16.83 -8.65 -11.62
C ILE A 298 18.13 -9.14 -10.99
N TYR A 299 18.04 -9.86 -9.86
CA TYR A 299 19.22 -10.29 -9.11
C TYR A 299 20.03 -11.44 -9.72
N ARG A 300 19.64 -11.96 -10.89
CA ARG A 300 20.41 -12.93 -11.67
C ARG A 300 21.09 -12.32 -12.90
N LEU A 301 20.79 -11.06 -13.22
CA LEU A 301 21.36 -10.36 -14.37
C LEU A 301 22.63 -9.56 -13.97
N PRO A 302 23.73 -9.64 -14.74
CA PRO A 302 24.97 -8.90 -14.45
C PRO A 302 24.86 -7.43 -14.88
N LEU A 303 23.86 -6.73 -14.33
CA LEU A 303 23.57 -5.31 -14.56
C LEU A 303 23.97 -4.48 -13.33
N PRO A 304 24.04 -3.15 -13.42
CA PRO A 304 24.31 -2.31 -12.24
C PRO A 304 23.17 -2.33 -11.21
N LEU A 305 21.92 -2.49 -11.66
CA LEU A 305 20.72 -2.38 -10.82
C LEU A 305 20.72 -3.32 -9.59
N PRO A 306 20.98 -4.64 -9.71
CA PRO A 306 20.95 -5.54 -8.56
C PRO A 306 21.88 -5.13 -7.42
N PHE A 307 23.07 -4.63 -7.78
CA PHE A 307 24.05 -4.14 -6.83
C PHE A 307 23.66 -2.80 -6.22
N LEU A 308 22.98 -1.92 -6.99
CA LEU A 308 22.43 -0.66 -6.48
C LEU A 308 21.30 -0.87 -5.46
N LEU A 309 20.54 -1.97 -5.56
CA LEU A 309 19.53 -2.34 -4.55
C LEU A 309 20.22 -3.01 -3.35
N GLY A 310 20.98 -4.07 -3.60
CA GLY A 310 21.88 -4.74 -2.64
C GLY A 310 21.20 -5.58 -1.55
N THR A 311 19.99 -5.22 -1.13
CA THR A 311 19.27 -5.83 0.01
C THR A 311 18.87 -7.28 -0.25
N ASP A 312 18.29 -7.58 -1.42
CA ASP A 312 17.62 -8.88 -1.62
C ASP A 312 18.60 -10.01 -1.92
N PHE A 313 19.90 -9.69 -2.04
CA PHE A 313 20.94 -10.70 -1.97
C PHE A 313 21.02 -11.36 -0.59
N PHE A 314 20.51 -10.73 0.46
CA PHE A 314 20.46 -11.26 1.82
C PHE A 314 19.07 -11.70 2.25
N ALA A 315 18.03 -11.40 1.46
CA ALA A 315 16.69 -11.92 1.66
C ALA A 315 16.64 -13.42 1.38
N GLY A 316 15.84 -14.13 2.18
CA GLY A 316 15.59 -15.56 1.98
C GLY A 316 14.47 -15.83 0.99
N ASP A 317 13.97 -17.06 0.99
CA ASP A 317 12.77 -17.40 0.24
C ASP A 317 11.58 -16.60 0.78
N ILE A 318 10.95 -15.81 -0.09
CA ILE A 318 9.71 -15.09 0.23
C ILE A 318 8.58 -15.94 -0.32
N VAL A 319 7.90 -16.65 0.58
CA VAL A 319 6.76 -17.51 0.27
C VAL A 319 5.49 -16.72 0.59
N LEU A 320 4.60 -16.60 -0.39
CA LEU A 320 3.25 -16.09 -0.18
C LEU A 320 2.33 -17.32 -0.11
N SER A 321 1.61 -17.49 0.99
CA SER A 321 0.55 -18.48 1.10
C SER A 321 -0.73 -17.92 0.50
N ASP A 322 -1.33 -18.67 -0.41
CA ASP A 322 -2.66 -18.35 -0.91
C ASP A 322 -3.69 -18.62 0.20
N ALA A 323 -4.37 -17.57 0.65
CA ALA A 323 -5.28 -17.60 1.80
C ALA A 323 -6.49 -18.53 1.60
N PHE A 324 -6.79 -18.93 0.36
CA PHE A 324 -7.95 -19.79 0.04
C PHE A 324 -7.58 -21.24 -0.25
N THR A 325 -6.40 -21.53 -0.81
CA THR A 325 -5.98 -22.89 -1.17
C THR A 325 -4.96 -23.49 -0.19
N GLY A 326 -4.30 -22.65 0.62
CA GLY A 326 -3.21 -23.06 1.50
C GLY A 326 -1.94 -23.45 0.75
N ASP A 327 -1.88 -23.24 -0.57
CA ASP A 327 -0.71 -23.54 -1.39
C ASP A 327 0.37 -22.45 -1.19
N GLU A 328 1.59 -22.91 -0.90
CA GLU A 328 2.77 -22.06 -0.74
C GLU A 328 3.41 -21.73 -2.09
N LYS A 329 3.41 -20.47 -2.49
CA LYS A 329 4.04 -20.00 -3.73
C LYS A 329 5.28 -19.16 -3.44
N ILE A 330 6.43 -19.60 -3.93
CA ILE A 330 7.71 -18.89 -3.79
C ILE A 330 7.73 -17.69 -4.77
N VAL A 331 7.59 -16.47 -4.24
CA VAL A 331 7.62 -15.21 -5.00
C VAL A 331 9.05 -14.74 -5.28
N PHE A 332 9.96 -15.01 -4.34
CA PHE A 332 11.39 -14.76 -4.49
C PHE A 332 12.17 -15.93 -3.94
N ALA A 333 13.11 -16.45 -4.74
CA ALA A 333 13.99 -17.55 -4.32
C ALA A 333 15.34 -16.99 -3.87
N GLU A 334 15.82 -17.47 -2.72
CA GLU A 334 17.09 -17.09 -2.14
C GLU A 334 18.24 -17.25 -3.15
N ILE A 335 19.13 -16.26 -3.15
CA ILE A 335 20.32 -16.29 -3.98
C ILE A 335 21.46 -16.92 -3.19
N ASN A 336 21.76 -18.16 -3.57
CA ASN A 336 22.91 -18.89 -3.08
C ASN A 336 24.19 -18.03 -3.25
N THR A 337 25.04 -18.04 -2.23
CA THR A 337 26.34 -17.36 -2.17
C THR A 337 27.22 -17.64 -3.40
N ILE A 338 27.17 -18.86 -3.96
CA ILE A 338 27.91 -19.20 -5.18
C ILE A 338 27.42 -18.39 -6.38
N THR A 339 26.10 -18.27 -6.56
CA THR A 339 25.49 -17.50 -7.64
C THR A 339 25.84 -16.02 -7.52
N LEU A 340 25.81 -15.47 -6.30
CA LEU A 340 26.27 -14.10 -6.02
C LEU A 340 27.73 -13.89 -6.43
N LEU A 341 28.63 -14.81 -6.08
CA LEU A 341 30.06 -14.71 -6.44
C LEU A 341 30.29 -14.79 -7.95
N ILE A 342 29.56 -15.65 -8.67
CA ILE A 342 29.61 -15.73 -10.13
C ILE A 342 29.14 -14.40 -10.74
N LEU A 343 27.99 -13.89 -10.28
CA LEU A 343 27.42 -12.64 -10.76
C LEU A 343 28.39 -11.45 -10.56
N PHE A 344 28.98 -11.37 -9.37
CA PHE A 344 29.98 -10.37 -9.03
C PHE A 344 31.21 -10.48 -9.94
N SER A 345 31.73 -11.70 -10.14
CA SER A 345 32.90 -11.95 -11.00
C SER A 345 32.64 -11.56 -12.47
N VAL A 346 31.48 -11.91 -13.02
CA VAL A 346 31.06 -11.53 -14.38
C VAL A 346 30.94 -10.00 -14.49
N SER A 347 30.36 -9.34 -13.49
CA SER A 347 30.17 -7.89 -13.48
C SER A 347 31.51 -7.14 -13.40
N VAL A 348 32.45 -7.62 -12.59
CA VAL A 348 33.83 -7.10 -12.54
C VAL A 348 34.52 -7.26 -13.90
N PHE A 349 34.38 -8.43 -14.54
CA PHE A 349 34.94 -8.66 -15.87
C PHE A 349 34.36 -7.69 -16.93
N LEU A 350 33.04 -7.45 -16.91
CA LEU A 350 32.39 -6.46 -17.77
C LEU A 350 32.92 -5.04 -17.53
N CYS A 351 33.11 -4.65 -16.26
CA CYS A 351 33.72 -3.36 -15.91
C CYS A 351 35.14 -3.22 -16.46
N ILE A 352 35.96 -4.26 -16.35
CA ILE A 352 37.34 -4.27 -16.87
C ILE A 352 37.34 -4.13 -18.41
N LEU A 353 36.46 -4.85 -19.11
CA LEU A 353 36.32 -4.75 -20.56
C LEU A 353 35.88 -3.34 -21.00
N ALA A 354 34.89 -2.77 -20.32
CA ALA A 354 34.41 -1.42 -20.57
C ALA A 354 35.51 -0.38 -20.33
N ALA A 355 36.22 -0.46 -19.19
CA ALA A 355 37.36 0.42 -18.88
C ALA A 355 38.49 0.27 -19.90
N ALA A 356 38.87 -0.95 -20.28
CA ALA A 356 39.88 -1.21 -21.30
C ALA A 356 39.48 -0.62 -22.66
N TRP A 357 38.20 -0.70 -23.03
CA TRP A 357 37.67 -0.07 -24.24
C TRP A 357 37.72 1.46 -24.18
N ILE A 358 37.32 2.07 -23.06
CA ILE A 358 37.39 3.53 -22.83
C ILE A 358 38.84 4.02 -22.94
N LEU A 359 39.80 3.27 -22.39
CA LEU A 359 41.22 3.60 -22.48
C LEU A 359 41.77 3.40 -23.90
N ARG A 360 41.40 2.31 -24.58
CA ARG A 360 41.86 2.01 -25.94
C ARG A 360 41.32 2.99 -26.98
N SER A 361 40.01 3.28 -26.93
CA SER A 361 39.35 4.20 -27.86
C SER A 361 39.93 5.62 -27.78
N ASN A 362 40.35 6.03 -26.58
CA ASN A 362 40.97 7.32 -26.33
C ASN A 362 42.51 7.26 -26.28
N SER A 363 43.12 6.21 -26.85
CA SER A 363 44.57 6.10 -27.03
C SER A 363 44.97 6.53 -28.45
N ASN A 364 46.12 7.19 -28.59
CA ASN A 364 46.55 7.76 -29.87
C ASN A 364 46.86 6.66 -30.91
N LYS A 365 46.11 6.66 -32.03
CA LYS A 365 46.17 5.64 -33.08
C LYS A 365 47.46 5.67 -33.93
N TRP A 366 48.31 6.70 -33.80
CA TRP A 366 49.52 6.85 -34.63
C TRP A 366 50.64 5.82 -34.37
N GLN A 367 50.51 4.93 -33.38
CA GLN A 367 51.47 3.83 -33.15
C GLN A 367 50.86 2.42 -33.12
N MET A 368 49.54 2.24 -33.30
CA MET A 368 49.01 0.88 -33.49
C MET A 368 49.37 0.41 -34.90
N LYS A 369 50.46 -0.37 -35.03
CA LYS A 369 50.72 -1.18 -36.23
C LYS A 369 49.41 -1.86 -36.63
N THR A 370 48.94 -1.55 -37.82
CA THR A 370 47.67 -1.96 -38.42
C THR A 370 47.38 -3.45 -38.22
N ARG A 371 46.38 -3.75 -37.38
CA ARG A 371 45.51 -4.90 -37.58
C ARG A 371 44.11 -4.36 -37.81
N LYS A 372 43.69 -4.31 -39.09
CA LYS A 372 42.29 -4.14 -39.48
C LYS A 372 41.50 -5.27 -38.83
N MET A 373 40.70 -4.98 -37.81
CA MET A 373 39.58 -5.84 -37.46
C MET A 373 38.36 -5.36 -38.23
N ARG A 374 37.77 -6.32 -38.93
CA ARG A 374 36.63 -6.23 -39.82
C ARG A 374 35.40 -5.74 -39.04
N ASN A 375 34.70 -4.78 -39.61
CA ASN A 375 33.43 -4.26 -39.10
C ASN A 375 32.45 -5.42 -38.90
N VAL A 376 31.95 -5.59 -37.69
CA VAL A 376 30.77 -6.40 -37.39
C VAL A 376 29.65 -5.42 -37.04
N PRO A 377 28.53 -5.39 -37.77
CA PRO A 377 27.42 -4.51 -37.46
C PRO A 377 26.58 -5.20 -36.36
N THR A 378 26.77 -4.78 -35.11
CA THR A 378 25.84 -5.08 -34.02
C THR A 378 25.03 -3.82 -33.74
N LEU A 379 23.98 -3.61 -34.54
CA LEU A 379 23.00 -2.55 -34.31
C LEU A 379 21.65 -2.93 -34.93
N ALA A 380 21.02 -3.95 -34.34
CA ALA A 380 19.60 -4.28 -34.44
C ALA A 380 19.28 -5.18 -33.23
N ILE A 381 18.07 -5.08 -32.66
CA ILE A 381 17.58 -5.71 -31.41
C ILE A 381 17.52 -4.78 -30.18
N ILE A 382 17.56 -3.46 -30.37
CA ILE A 382 16.98 -2.52 -29.37
C ILE A 382 16.14 -1.48 -30.12
N LEU A 383 15.03 -1.94 -30.71
CA LEU A 383 13.96 -1.03 -31.13
C LEU A 383 12.67 -1.83 -31.32
N SER A 384 11.97 -2.07 -30.21
CA SER A 384 10.57 -2.46 -30.22
C SER A 384 10.08 -2.39 -28.79
N PHE A 385 9.64 -1.22 -28.35
CA PHE A 385 8.40 -1.05 -27.60
C PHE A 385 8.17 0.43 -27.32
N VAL A 386 6.89 0.80 -27.27
CA VAL A 386 6.26 2.05 -26.82
C VAL A 386 5.56 2.79 -27.97
N LEU A 387 4.24 2.63 -28.01
CA LEU A 387 3.27 3.72 -28.00
C LEU A 387 1.88 3.11 -27.69
N THR A 388 1.39 3.35 -26.47
CA THR A 388 -0.04 3.34 -26.10
C THR A 388 -0.37 4.69 -25.45
N MET A 389 -1.67 4.93 -25.25
CA MET A 389 -2.40 6.13 -24.76
C MET A 389 -3.09 6.88 -25.91
N THR A 390 -4.38 7.27 -25.87
CA THR A 390 -5.44 7.33 -24.85
C THR A 390 -6.76 7.71 -25.56
N GLY A 391 -7.92 7.33 -25.01
CA GLY A 391 -9.24 7.87 -25.40
C GLY A 391 -10.06 8.23 -24.16
N CYS A 392 -10.63 9.44 -24.14
CA CYS A 392 -11.38 10.03 -23.02
C CYS A 392 -12.85 9.62 -23.00
N SER A 393 -13.45 9.60 -21.80
CA SER A 393 -14.89 9.45 -21.53
C SER A 393 -15.47 10.76 -21.03
N ASP A 394 -16.72 11.04 -21.39
CA ASP A 394 -17.51 12.25 -21.09
C ASP A 394 -18.39 12.02 -19.84
N ASN A 395 -18.55 13.04 -18.98
CA ASN A 395 -19.32 12.96 -17.73
C ASN A 395 -20.62 13.79 -17.80
N GLY A 396 -21.76 13.13 -17.59
CA GLY A 396 -23.06 13.74 -17.27
C GLY A 396 -23.28 13.85 -15.76
N LYS A 397 -24.07 14.85 -15.34
CA LYS A 397 -24.45 15.13 -13.95
C LYS A 397 -25.75 14.41 -13.56
N SER A 398 -25.90 13.95 -12.32
CA SER A 398 -27.19 13.59 -11.68
C SER A 398 -27.23 14.04 -10.19
N GLN A 399 -28.38 13.88 -9.51
CA GLN A 399 -28.83 14.55 -8.27
C GLN A 399 -28.65 13.71 -6.97
N ASN A 400 -28.68 14.36 -5.79
CA ASN A 400 -28.55 13.78 -4.44
C ASN A 400 -29.73 12.87 -3.97
N PHE A 401 -29.44 11.81 -3.19
CA PHE A 401 -30.40 10.79 -2.71
C PHE A 401 -30.24 10.41 -1.21
N ILE A 402 -31.30 9.82 -0.61
CA ILE A 402 -31.38 9.35 0.79
C ILE A 402 -31.31 7.80 0.86
N TYR A 403 -30.59 7.26 1.83
CA TYR A 403 -30.30 5.84 2.07
C TYR A 403 -30.49 5.47 3.56
N ASN A 404 -31.04 4.28 3.84
CA ASN A 404 -31.20 3.68 5.17
C ASN A 404 -30.80 2.20 5.17
N SER A 405 -29.90 1.78 6.06
CA SER A 405 -29.45 0.39 6.16
C SER A 405 -30.54 -0.61 6.59
N SER A 406 -31.68 -0.14 7.10
CA SER A 406 -32.76 -0.99 7.62
C SER A 406 -34.03 -0.99 6.77
N ALA A 407 -34.10 -0.22 5.69
CA ALA A 407 -35.32 -0.10 4.89
C ALA A 407 -35.38 -1.12 3.74
N GLU A 408 -36.57 -1.66 3.47
CA GLU A 408 -36.90 -2.25 2.16
C GLU A 408 -37.22 -1.10 1.19
N TYR A 409 -36.46 -0.98 0.10
CA TYR A 409 -36.62 0.10 -0.87
C TYR A 409 -37.68 -0.25 -1.93
N ASP A 410 -38.54 0.72 -2.25
CA ASP A 410 -39.49 0.62 -3.37
C ASP A 410 -38.75 0.71 -4.71
N CYS A 411 -38.59 -0.42 -5.40
CA CYS A 411 -37.93 -0.52 -6.70
C CYS A 411 -38.92 -0.29 -7.86
N MET A 412 -39.76 0.75 -7.79
CA MET A 412 -40.74 1.11 -8.84
C MET A 412 -41.64 -0.08 -9.26
N GLY A 413 -42.12 -0.88 -8.30
CA GLY A 413 -42.94 -2.05 -8.58
C GLY A 413 -42.16 -3.25 -9.13
N TYR A 414 -40.87 -3.36 -8.79
CA TYR A 414 -40.08 -4.59 -8.91
C TYR A 414 -39.67 -5.09 -7.51
N GLU A 415 -39.63 -6.41 -7.33
CA GLU A 415 -39.14 -7.09 -6.14
C GLU A 415 -37.83 -7.80 -6.51
N ILE A 416 -36.75 -7.57 -5.74
CA ILE A 416 -35.47 -8.26 -5.96
C ILE A 416 -35.55 -9.61 -5.25
N THR A 417 -35.58 -10.69 -6.02
CA THR A 417 -35.64 -12.06 -5.49
C THR A 417 -34.39 -12.83 -5.88
N GLN A 418 -33.81 -13.56 -4.94
CA GLN A 418 -32.68 -14.47 -5.22
C GLN A 418 -33.20 -15.90 -5.38
N ASP A 419 -32.76 -16.60 -6.42
CA ASP A 419 -33.02 -18.03 -6.58
C ASP A 419 -32.16 -18.83 -5.59
N ALA A 420 -32.79 -19.70 -4.80
CA ALA A 420 -32.13 -20.47 -3.76
C ALA A 420 -31.23 -21.60 -4.29
N GLU A 421 -31.42 -22.03 -5.54
CA GLU A 421 -30.60 -23.07 -6.18
C GLU A 421 -29.46 -22.49 -7.02
N THR A 422 -29.70 -21.40 -7.76
CA THR A 422 -28.68 -20.81 -8.65
C THR A 422 -27.99 -19.57 -8.09
N PHE A 423 -28.47 -19.01 -6.97
CA PHE A 423 -28.00 -17.74 -6.38
C PHE A 423 -28.12 -16.52 -7.29
N ASP A 424 -28.82 -16.65 -8.43
CA ASP A 424 -29.07 -15.55 -9.36
C ASP A 424 -30.10 -14.57 -8.81
N TYR A 425 -29.90 -13.29 -9.10
CA TYR A 425 -30.83 -12.23 -8.73
C TYR A 425 -31.80 -11.94 -9.89
N TYR A 426 -33.09 -11.84 -9.56
CA TYR A 426 -34.17 -11.52 -10.47
C TYR A 426 -34.94 -10.29 -10.00
N LEU A 427 -35.33 -9.46 -10.96
CA LEU A 427 -36.32 -8.40 -10.81
C LEU A 427 -37.69 -8.96 -11.17
N LYS A 428 -38.53 -9.17 -10.17
CA LYS A 428 -39.90 -9.64 -10.32
C LYS A 428 -40.85 -8.46 -10.35
N ASN A 429 -41.54 -8.24 -11.47
CA ASN A 429 -42.52 -7.16 -11.56
C ASN A 429 -43.73 -7.46 -10.64
N THR A 430 -44.05 -6.57 -9.70
CA THR A 430 -45.09 -6.77 -8.69
C THR A 430 -46.50 -6.76 -9.30
N SER A 431 -46.68 -6.19 -10.50
CA SER A 431 -47.97 -6.08 -11.20
C SER A 431 -48.23 -7.20 -12.22
N THR A 432 -47.21 -7.65 -12.94
CA THR A 432 -47.33 -8.70 -13.99
C THR A 432 -46.84 -10.07 -13.54
N GLY A 433 -46.04 -10.14 -12.48
CA GLY A 433 -45.37 -11.36 -12.02
C GLY A 433 -44.24 -11.84 -12.93
N GLU A 434 -43.87 -11.05 -13.94
CA GLU A 434 -42.78 -11.38 -14.86
C GLU A 434 -41.42 -11.27 -14.16
N MET A 435 -40.58 -12.29 -14.33
CA MET A 435 -39.24 -12.38 -13.75
C MET A 435 -38.20 -12.00 -14.80
N LEU A 436 -37.41 -10.97 -14.52
CA LEU A 436 -36.31 -10.52 -15.37
C LEU A 436 -34.99 -10.76 -14.64
N HIS A 437 -33.98 -11.32 -15.29
CA HIS A 437 -32.64 -11.40 -14.68
C HIS A 437 -32.09 -10.00 -14.38
N LEU A 438 -31.54 -9.81 -13.18
CA LEU A 438 -30.92 -8.54 -12.77
C LEU A 438 -29.65 -8.28 -13.58
N VAL A 439 -28.80 -9.31 -13.74
CA VAL A 439 -27.63 -9.23 -14.62
C VAL A 439 -27.99 -9.79 -15.98
N ARG A 440 -28.01 -8.94 -17.00
CA ARG A 440 -28.49 -9.32 -18.35
C ARG A 440 -27.44 -9.95 -19.24
N SER A 441 -26.18 -9.95 -18.81
CA SER A 441 -25.10 -10.61 -19.55
C SER A 441 -25.29 -12.14 -19.47
N PRO A 442 -25.53 -12.83 -20.58
CA PRO A 442 -25.65 -14.29 -20.59
C PRO A 442 -24.33 -15.02 -20.29
N MET A 443 -23.23 -14.26 -20.17
CA MET A 443 -21.90 -14.77 -19.81
C MET A 443 -21.64 -14.68 -18.30
N PHE A 444 -22.44 -13.91 -17.55
CA PHE A 444 -22.26 -13.71 -16.12
C PHE A 444 -22.63 -14.97 -15.35
N GLY A 445 -21.71 -15.51 -14.54
CA GLY A 445 -21.86 -16.77 -13.82
C GLY A 445 -21.79 -18.04 -14.70
N ALA A 446 -21.71 -17.91 -16.04
CA ALA A 446 -21.73 -19.05 -16.95
C ALA A 446 -20.38 -19.80 -17.04
N PHE A 447 -19.28 -19.19 -16.61
CA PHE A 447 -17.91 -19.71 -16.78
C PHE A 447 -17.06 -19.72 -15.49
N SER A 448 -17.62 -19.29 -14.35
CA SER A 448 -16.90 -19.13 -13.09
C SER A 448 -17.87 -19.05 -11.90
N ASP A 449 -17.62 -19.84 -10.85
CA ASP A 449 -18.35 -19.78 -9.56
C ASP A 449 -17.96 -18.53 -8.72
N GLU A 450 -17.04 -17.69 -9.21
CA GLU A 450 -16.49 -16.53 -8.49
C GLU A 450 -17.09 -15.18 -8.91
N GLU A 451 -18.09 -15.19 -9.79
CA GLU A 451 -18.84 -14.00 -10.19
C GLU A 451 -20.08 -13.82 -9.30
N LYS A 452 -20.14 -12.72 -8.54
CA LYS A 452 -21.26 -12.46 -7.63
C LYS A 452 -21.70 -11.00 -7.62
N VAL A 453 -22.99 -10.79 -7.40
CA VAL A 453 -23.52 -9.48 -7.00
C VAL A 453 -23.31 -9.34 -5.49
N CYS A 454 -22.63 -8.28 -5.06
CA CYS A 454 -22.21 -8.10 -3.66
C CYS A 454 -23.24 -7.29 -2.85
N ALA A 455 -23.72 -6.19 -3.41
CA ALA A 455 -24.65 -5.28 -2.74
C ALA A 455 -25.53 -4.54 -3.76
N PHE A 456 -26.65 -3.99 -3.30
CA PHE A 456 -27.57 -3.19 -4.11
C PHE A 456 -27.97 -1.92 -3.36
N CYS A 457 -28.08 -0.82 -4.11
CA CYS A 457 -28.52 0.48 -3.63
C CYS A 457 -29.59 1.00 -4.58
N VAL A 458 -30.81 1.21 -4.08
CA VAL A 458 -31.95 1.60 -4.91
C VAL A 458 -32.11 3.12 -4.83
N CYS A 459 -32.09 3.80 -5.98
CA CYS A 459 -32.27 5.24 -6.09
C CYS A 459 -33.15 5.55 -7.30
N SER A 460 -34.46 5.36 -7.14
CA SER A 460 -35.46 5.53 -8.21
C SER A 460 -35.23 6.82 -9.03
N PRO A 461 -35.15 6.76 -10.38
CA PRO A 461 -35.47 5.63 -11.27
C PRO A 461 -34.31 4.65 -11.54
N TYR A 462 -33.19 4.76 -10.82
CA TYR A 462 -32.00 3.93 -11.03
C TYR A 462 -31.82 2.88 -9.93
N LEU A 463 -31.38 1.68 -10.32
CA LEU A 463 -30.92 0.64 -9.43
C LEU A 463 -29.40 0.54 -9.56
N TYR A 464 -28.67 0.78 -8.48
CA TYR A 464 -27.23 0.57 -8.44
C TYR A 464 -26.94 -0.79 -7.82
N TYR A 465 -26.04 -1.56 -8.42
CA TYR A 465 -25.58 -2.81 -7.82
C TYR A 465 -24.08 -3.00 -8.05
N THR A 466 -23.43 -3.65 -7.09
CA THR A 466 -22.01 -3.98 -7.18
C THR A 466 -21.82 -5.40 -7.66
N THR A 467 -20.95 -5.59 -8.65
CA THR A 467 -20.52 -6.91 -9.10
C THR A 467 -19.06 -7.11 -8.77
N SER A 468 -18.73 -8.31 -8.29
CA SER A 468 -17.36 -8.81 -8.16
C SER A 468 -17.19 -9.92 -9.19
N VAL A 469 -16.30 -9.70 -10.15
CA VAL A 469 -15.98 -10.66 -11.21
C VAL A 469 -14.53 -11.05 -11.05
N THR A 470 -14.27 -12.34 -10.81
CA THR A 470 -12.91 -12.87 -10.80
C THR A 470 -12.61 -13.58 -12.11
N GLU A 471 -11.79 -12.95 -12.95
CA GLU A 471 -11.41 -13.50 -14.25
C GLU A 471 -10.07 -14.24 -14.14
N SER A 472 -10.08 -15.53 -14.47
CA SER A 472 -8.86 -16.34 -14.56
C SER A 472 -8.18 -16.18 -15.92
N TYR A 473 -7.00 -15.58 -15.96
CA TYR A 473 -6.19 -15.42 -17.15
C TYR A 473 -5.12 -16.52 -17.25
N VAL A 474 -5.10 -17.22 -18.38
CA VAL A 474 -4.01 -18.14 -18.75
C VAL A 474 -2.94 -17.36 -19.50
N ASN A 475 -1.82 -17.09 -18.82
CA ASN A 475 -0.69 -16.41 -19.43
C ASN A 475 0.02 -17.34 -20.44
N ARG A 476 0.18 -16.91 -21.71
CA ARG A 476 0.90 -17.71 -22.74
C ARG A 476 2.42 -17.79 -22.52
N ILE A 477 2.94 -17.16 -21.46
CA ILE A 477 4.36 -17.17 -21.06
C ILE A 477 4.41 -17.55 -19.58
N GLY A 478 4.37 -18.86 -19.31
CA GLY A 478 4.46 -19.44 -17.96
C GLY A 478 3.13 -19.97 -17.43
N ASN A 479 3.16 -21.14 -16.78
CA ASN A 479 2.03 -21.80 -16.12
C ASN A 479 1.61 -21.03 -14.84
N TYR A 480 1.07 -19.82 -15.00
CA TYR A 480 0.43 -19.08 -13.92
C TYR A 480 -1.01 -18.81 -14.33
N ASN A 481 -1.95 -19.34 -13.55
CA ASN A 481 -3.32 -18.87 -13.56
C ASN A 481 -3.34 -17.62 -12.68
N SER A 482 -3.66 -16.49 -13.29
CA SER A 482 -3.78 -15.21 -12.61
C SER A 482 -5.26 -14.86 -12.55
N SER A 483 -5.83 -14.85 -11.35
CA SER A 483 -7.20 -14.35 -11.13
C SER A 483 -7.17 -12.83 -10.96
N ILE A 484 -8.05 -12.12 -11.64
CA ILE A 484 -8.23 -10.68 -11.45
C ILE A 484 -9.60 -10.47 -10.89
N THR A 485 -9.68 -10.01 -9.64
CA THR A 485 -10.93 -9.60 -9.03
C THR A 485 -11.19 -8.14 -9.38
N LYS A 486 -12.29 -7.94 -10.10
CA LYS A 486 -12.75 -6.64 -10.56
C LYS A 486 -14.07 -6.34 -9.89
N VAL A 487 -14.12 -5.22 -9.16
CA VAL A 487 -15.35 -4.72 -8.54
C VAL A 487 -15.87 -3.53 -9.32
N SER A 488 -17.13 -3.62 -9.75
CA SER A 488 -17.80 -2.60 -10.55
C SER A 488 -19.11 -2.18 -9.89
N VAL A 489 -19.39 -0.88 -9.88
CA VAL A 489 -20.70 -0.31 -9.50
C VAL A 489 -21.43 0.00 -10.80
N ILE A 490 -22.56 -0.68 -11.03
CA ILE A 490 -23.37 -0.58 -12.24
C ILE A 490 -24.65 0.16 -11.89
N GLU A 491 -24.98 1.17 -12.69
CA GLU A 491 -26.25 1.90 -12.71
C GLU A 491 -27.16 1.26 -13.75
N LEU A 492 -28.32 0.77 -13.32
CA LEU A 492 -29.39 0.25 -14.17
C LEU A 492 -30.56 1.23 -14.16
N ASN A 493 -30.92 1.79 -15.30
CA ASN A 493 -32.13 2.59 -15.42
C ASN A 493 -33.36 1.67 -15.44
N LEU A 494 -34.29 1.81 -14.49
CA LEU A 494 -35.48 0.94 -14.41
C LEU A 494 -36.55 1.25 -15.48
N ASP A 495 -36.54 2.44 -16.07
CA ASP A 495 -37.46 2.82 -17.15
C ASP A 495 -37.00 2.28 -18.52
N THR A 496 -35.70 2.41 -18.82
CA THR A 496 -35.13 2.03 -20.13
C THR A 496 -34.41 0.69 -20.13
N PHE A 497 -34.07 0.18 -18.95
CA PHE A 497 -33.19 -0.97 -18.73
C PHE A 497 -31.80 -0.84 -19.37
N GLU A 498 -31.31 0.39 -19.52
CA GLU A 498 -29.94 0.65 -19.93
C GLU A 498 -28.99 0.53 -18.72
N GLU A 499 -27.91 -0.24 -18.89
CA GLU A 499 -26.85 -0.42 -17.90
C GLU A 499 -25.67 0.51 -18.20
N LYS A 500 -25.13 1.15 -17.16
CA LYS A 500 -23.97 2.03 -17.23
C LYS A 500 -23.02 1.78 -16.06
N ILE A 501 -21.73 1.62 -16.34
CA ILE A 501 -20.71 1.46 -15.29
C ILE A 501 -20.35 2.84 -14.73
N VAL A 502 -20.57 3.04 -13.43
CA VAL A 502 -20.33 4.33 -12.74
C VAL A 502 -18.98 4.36 -12.03
N PHE A 503 -18.56 3.21 -11.50
CA PHE A 503 -17.27 3.05 -10.87
C PHE A 503 -16.74 1.66 -11.16
N GLU A 504 -15.44 1.57 -11.40
CA GLU A 504 -14.78 0.31 -11.74
C GLU A 504 -13.34 0.35 -11.23
N GLN A 505 -12.98 -0.66 -10.46
CA GLN A 505 -11.63 -0.79 -9.93
C GLN A 505 -11.24 -2.25 -9.75
N ILE A 506 -9.97 -2.53 -10.02
CA ILE A 506 -9.37 -3.84 -9.76
C ILE A 506 -8.94 -3.85 -8.30
N THR A 507 -9.47 -4.81 -7.54
CA THR A 507 -9.23 -4.94 -6.09
C THR A 507 -8.03 -5.83 -5.85
N ASN A 508 -8.08 -7.02 -6.45
CA ASN A 508 -6.97 -7.93 -6.55
C ASN A 508 -6.59 -8.08 -8.02
N SER A 509 -5.44 -7.52 -8.37
CA SER A 509 -4.80 -7.89 -9.62
C SER A 509 -3.87 -9.06 -9.28
N GLY A 510 -4.42 -10.28 -9.24
CA GLY A 510 -3.61 -11.49 -9.30
C GLY A 510 -2.86 -11.61 -10.64
N ARG A 511 -2.85 -10.53 -11.44
CA ARG A 511 -1.84 -10.20 -12.44
C ARG A 511 -0.45 -10.30 -11.81
N SER A 512 0.08 -11.49 -11.97
CA SER A 512 1.50 -11.73 -12.06
C SER A 512 1.95 -11.28 -13.45
N LEU A 513 2.42 -10.03 -13.56
CA LEU A 513 3.27 -9.67 -14.69
C LEU A 513 4.69 -10.02 -14.27
N PHE A 514 5.25 -11.08 -14.87
CA PHE A 514 6.58 -11.61 -14.51
C PHE A 514 6.70 -12.19 -13.09
N GLY A 515 5.67 -12.75 -12.48
CA GLY A 515 5.80 -13.35 -11.14
C GLY A 515 5.89 -12.33 -9.99
N ILE A 516 5.68 -11.05 -10.29
CA ILE A 516 5.37 -10.02 -9.29
C ILE A 516 3.85 -9.96 -9.24
N ASP A 517 3.28 -10.37 -8.12
CA ASP A 517 1.88 -10.12 -7.85
C ASP A 517 1.75 -8.59 -7.69
N TYR A 518 1.10 -7.96 -8.67
CA TYR A 518 0.67 -6.57 -8.51
C TYR A 518 -0.56 -6.61 -7.61
N GLU A 519 -0.35 -6.87 -6.32
CA GLU A 519 -1.34 -6.43 -5.37
C GLU A 519 -1.39 -4.91 -5.54
N THR A 520 -2.49 -4.42 -6.12
CA THR A 520 -2.93 -3.05 -5.89
C THR A 520 -2.96 -2.93 -4.38
N GLY A 521 -1.86 -2.44 -3.78
CA GLY A 521 -1.64 -2.50 -2.35
C GLY A 521 -2.89 -2.02 -1.61
N ASP A 522 -3.16 -2.58 -0.42
CA ASP A 522 -4.36 -2.52 0.45
C ASP A 522 -5.41 -1.41 0.26
N LYS A 523 -5.01 -0.27 -0.33
CA LYS A 523 -5.83 0.86 -0.79
C LYS A 523 -7.22 0.48 -1.31
N TRP A 524 -7.41 -0.57 -2.10
CA TRP A 524 -8.73 -0.96 -2.65
C TRP A 524 -9.27 -2.28 -2.12
N LYS A 525 -8.57 -2.92 -1.18
CA LYS A 525 -8.91 -4.26 -0.68
C LYS A 525 -10.26 -4.28 0.05
N PHE A 526 -10.65 -3.16 0.65
CA PHE A 526 -11.96 -3.00 1.29
C PHE A 526 -13.15 -3.25 0.32
N LEU A 527 -12.97 -3.10 -0.98
CA LEU A 527 -14.00 -3.38 -1.98
C LEU A 527 -14.32 -4.88 -2.12
N GLU A 528 -13.47 -5.79 -1.65
CA GLU A 528 -13.77 -7.23 -1.67
C GLU A 528 -14.66 -7.66 -0.51
N PHE A 529 -14.59 -6.90 0.58
CA PHE A 529 -15.26 -7.21 1.84
C PHE A 529 -16.42 -6.26 2.15
N HIS A 530 -16.79 -5.38 1.21
CA HIS A 530 -17.96 -4.53 1.38
C HIS A 530 -19.22 -5.39 1.31
N TYR A 531 -20.14 -5.17 2.24
CA TYR A 531 -21.44 -5.81 2.25
C TYR A 531 -22.55 -4.83 1.85
N ASP A 532 -22.27 -3.53 1.87
CA ASP A 532 -23.24 -2.50 1.49
C ASP A 532 -22.56 -1.22 0.99
N PHE A 533 -23.30 -0.37 0.29
CA PHE A 533 -22.80 0.93 -0.18
C PHE A 533 -23.92 1.95 -0.43
N PHE A 534 -23.55 3.22 -0.36
CA PHE A 534 -24.41 4.34 -0.77
C PHE A 534 -23.62 5.37 -1.57
N ILE A 535 -24.31 6.17 -2.38
CA ILE A 535 -23.71 7.06 -3.36
C ILE A 535 -24.29 8.48 -3.27
N ASN A 536 -23.45 9.49 -3.52
CA ASN A 536 -23.88 10.85 -3.79
C ASN A 536 -23.19 11.41 -5.06
N ASP A 537 -23.38 12.71 -5.32
CA ASP A 537 -22.88 13.36 -6.53
C ASP A 537 -21.35 13.29 -6.66
N ASP A 538 -20.63 13.36 -5.54
CA ASP A 538 -19.16 13.50 -5.51
C ASP A 538 -18.41 12.20 -5.16
N SER A 539 -19.03 11.31 -4.36
CA SER A 539 -18.38 10.19 -3.70
C SER A 539 -19.27 8.94 -3.61
N ILE A 540 -18.62 7.78 -3.45
CA ILE A 540 -19.25 6.49 -3.14
C ILE A 540 -18.75 6.06 -1.76
N PHE A 541 -19.66 5.66 -0.88
CA PHE A 541 -19.35 5.22 0.48
C PHE A 541 -19.56 3.72 0.57
N PHE A 542 -18.48 2.98 0.77
CA PHE A 542 -18.52 1.53 0.95
C PHE A 542 -18.50 1.19 2.43
N ILE A 543 -19.43 0.35 2.86
CA ILE A 543 -19.53 -0.12 4.23
C ILE A 543 -18.85 -1.49 4.34
N GLY A 544 -17.82 -1.57 5.18
CA GLY A 544 -17.11 -2.81 5.48
C GLY A 544 -17.03 -3.07 6.98
N ASN A 545 -16.43 -4.21 7.37
CA ASN A 545 -16.27 -4.58 8.77
C ASN A 545 -15.39 -3.59 9.56
N ASP A 546 -14.45 -2.92 8.89
CA ASP A 546 -13.47 -2.03 9.52
C ASP A 546 -13.84 -0.55 9.49
N GLY A 547 -15.06 -0.20 9.04
CA GLY A 547 -15.53 1.19 8.93
C GLY A 547 -16.14 1.54 7.57
N ILE A 548 -16.54 2.80 7.41
CA ILE A 548 -17.04 3.36 6.14
C ILE A 548 -15.87 3.97 5.36
N THR A 549 -15.72 3.59 4.10
CA THR A 549 -14.68 4.14 3.21
C THR A 549 -15.32 5.02 2.14
N GLU A 550 -15.01 6.31 2.16
CA GLU A 550 -15.39 7.26 1.12
C GLU A 550 -14.42 7.19 -0.06
N VAL A 551 -14.97 7.07 -1.26
CA VAL A 551 -14.25 7.08 -2.53
C VAL A 551 -14.75 8.21 -3.39
N ASN A 552 -13.91 9.22 -3.63
CA ASN A 552 -14.27 10.31 -4.52
C ASN A 552 -14.34 9.82 -5.99
N ARG A 553 -15.47 10.07 -6.65
CA ARG A 553 -15.76 9.59 -8.02
C ARG A 553 -14.84 10.19 -9.08
N PHE A 554 -14.37 11.43 -8.89
CA PHE A 554 -13.58 12.16 -9.87
C PHE A 554 -12.07 12.05 -9.64
N MET A 555 -11.63 12.20 -8.39
CA MET A 555 -10.21 12.22 -8.03
C MET A 555 -9.67 10.85 -7.61
N LYS A 556 -10.53 9.85 -7.39
CA LYS A 556 -10.17 8.53 -6.83
C LYS A 556 -9.36 8.62 -5.52
N GLY A 557 -9.62 9.70 -4.76
CA GLY A 557 -9.17 9.87 -3.39
C GLY A 557 -9.95 8.93 -2.48
N ILE A 558 -9.28 8.37 -1.48
CA ILE A 558 -9.89 7.46 -0.51
C ILE A 558 -9.72 8.07 0.86
N THR A 559 -10.82 8.19 1.59
CA THR A 559 -10.83 8.67 2.96
C THR A 559 -11.58 7.66 3.81
N LYS A 560 -10.91 7.11 4.81
CA LYS A 560 -11.54 6.21 5.79
C LYS A 560 -12.22 7.06 6.85
N LEU A 561 -13.52 6.87 7.03
CA LEU A 561 -14.31 7.53 8.06
C LEU A 561 -14.29 6.67 9.32
N ASP A 562 -13.94 7.27 10.45
CA ASP A 562 -13.95 6.62 11.76
C ASP A 562 -15.38 6.56 12.32
N ILE A 563 -16.23 5.79 11.63
CA ILE A 563 -17.63 5.59 11.95
C ILE A 563 -17.85 4.10 12.23
N PRO A 564 -18.34 3.72 13.41
CA PRO A 564 -18.58 2.32 13.76
C PRO A 564 -19.68 1.72 12.88
N THR A 565 -19.42 0.54 12.31
CA THR A 565 -20.34 -0.17 11.41
C THR A 565 -21.17 -1.25 12.10
N SER A 566 -20.97 -1.45 13.41
CA SER A 566 -21.67 -2.45 14.23
C SER A 566 -23.14 -2.09 14.55
N GLY A 567 -23.69 -1.02 13.98
CA GLY A 567 -25.08 -0.61 14.14
C GLY A 567 -25.64 0.05 12.88
N ASN A 568 -26.93 0.37 12.90
CA ASN A 568 -27.62 0.98 11.77
C ASN A 568 -26.97 2.29 11.30
N ILE A 569 -26.97 2.48 9.98
CA ILE A 569 -26.42 3.63 9.27
C ILE A 569 -27.50 4.18 8.34
N SER A 570 -27.75 5.48 8.43
CA SER A 570 -28.60 6.21 7.49
C SER A 570 -27.81 7.34 6.85
N PHE A 571 -28.11 7.66 5.61
CA PHE A 571 -27.46 8.70 4.83
C PHE A 571 -28.50 9.55 4.11
N ASP A 572 -28.40 10.88 4.12
CA ASP A 572 -29.40 11.75 3.48
C ASP A 572 -28.89 12.52 2.27
N GLY A 573 -27.75 12.11 1.70
CA GLY A 573 -27.07 12.76 0.58
C GLY A 573 -25.96 13.70 1.02
N GLU A 574 -26.11 14.34 2.18
CA GLU A 574 -25.15 15.30 2.75
C GLU A 574 -24.57 14.84 4.10
N ASN A 575 -25.35 14.07 4.86
CA ASN A 575 -25.01 13.65 6.22
C ASN A 575 -25.14 12.14 6.41
N ILE A 576 -24.18 11.56 7.13
CA ILE A 576 -24.20 10.18 7.60
C ILE A 576 -24.63 10.18 9.06
N PHE A 577 -25.65 9.40 9.40
CA PHE A 577 -26.17 9.23 10.74
C PHE A 577 -25.83 7.83 11.25
N TYR A 578 -25.32 7.76 12.47
CA TYR A 578 -24.87 6.52 13.11
C TYR A 578 -25.00 6.61 14.64
N LYS A 579 -24.88 5.47 15.33
CA LYS A 579 -24.80 5.42 16.79
C LYS A 579 -23.35 5.37 17.23
N ASN A 580 -22.95 6.21 18.19
CA ASN A 580 -21.62 6.13 18.79
C ASN A 580 -21.52 4.99 19.83
N GLU A 581 -20.34 4.79 20.44
CA GLU A 581 -20.10 3.75 21.47
C GLU A 581 -21.05 3.82 22.68
N GLN A 582 -21.60 5.01 22.95
CA GLN A 582 -22.56 5.25 24.04
C GLN A 582 -24.04 5.07 23.58
N SER A 583 -24.26 4.53 22.38
CA SER A 583 -25.58 4.37 21.74
C SER A 583 -26.33 5.70 21.49
N VAL A 584 -25.61 6.82 21.43
CA VAL A 584 -26.18 8.14 21.13
C VAL A 584 -26.14 8.39 19.63
N LEU A 585 -27.24 8.89 19.07
CA LEU A 585 -27.32 9.25 17.66
C LEU A 585 -26.36 10.40 17.34
N THR A 586 -25.52 10.21 16.32
CA THR A 586 -24.49 11.15 15.88
C THR A 586 -24.63 11.35 14.37
N ARG A 587 -24.46 12.59 13.91
CA ARG A 587 -24.48 12.99 12.51
C ARG A 587 -23.10 13.46 12.09
N TYR A 588 -22.59 12.94 10.99
CA TYR A 588 -21.36 13.35 10.31
C TYR A 588 -21.72 14.06 9.01
N HIS A 589 -21.31 15.32 8.85
CA HIS A 589 -21.53 16.07 7.63
C HIS A 589 -20.37 15.84 6.65
N VAL A 590 -20.65 15.30 5.47
CA VAL A 590 -19.66 14.79 4.52
C VAL A 590 -18.71 15.88 4.01
N LEU A 591 -19.23 17.05 3.65
CA LEU A 591 -18.44 18.12 3.04
C LEU A 591 -17.55 18.89 4.04
N SER A 592 -18.02 19.06 5.28
CA SER A 592 -17.29 19.84 6.31
C SER A 592 -16.46 18.95 7.24
N GLY A 593 -16.73 17.65 7.29
CA GLY A 593 -16.12 16.72 8.23
C GLY A 593 -16.54 16.95 9.69
N GLU A 594 -17.57 17.77 9.93
CA GLU A 594 -18.04 18.07 11.29
C GLU A 594 -18.99 16.98 11.81
N THR A 595 -18.81 16.60 13.07
CA THR A 595 -19.69 15.69 13.80
C THR A 595 -20.60 16.45 14.75
N PHE A 596 -21.87 16.09 14.78
CA PHE A 596 -22.87 16.63 15.70
C PHE A 596 -23.59 15.50 16.43
N THR A 597 -23.54 15.52 17.77
CA THR A 597 -24.12 14.46 18.62
C THR A 597 -25.45 14.92 19.20
N TYR A 598 -26.51 14.13 19.00
CA TYR A 598 -27.82 14.38 19.60
C TYR A 598 -27.87 13.83 21.02
N GLU A 599 -27.31 14.55 21.99
CA GLU A 599 -27.17 14.12 23.40
C GLU A 599 -28.46 13.55 24.04
N LYS A 600 -29.63 13.95 23.55
CA LYS A 600 -30.95 13.53 24.05
C LYS A 600 -31.57 12.34 23.31
N VAL A 601 -30.90 11.83 22.28
CA VAL A 601 -31.40 10.76 21.40
C VAL A 601 -30.50 9.52 21.58
N VAL A 602 -30.79 8.73 22.62
CA VAL A 602 -30.15 7.44 22.85
C VAL A 602 -31.00 6.35 22.19
N ALA A 603 -30.49 5.79 21.10
CA ALA A 603 -31.23 4.92 20.20
C ALA A 603 -30.72 3.47 20.24
N TYR A 604 -31.66 2.52 20.34
CA TYR A 604 -31.38 1.11 20.09
C TYR A 604 -31.33 0.86 18.59
N ASP A 605 -32.33 1.36 17.86
CA ASP A 605 -32.44 1.30 16.41
C ASP A 605 -32.98 2.63 15.85
N PHE A 606 -32.71 2.96 14.58
CA PHE A 606 -33.23 4.17 13.94
C PHE A 606 -33.31 4.07 12.40
N CYS A 607 -34.17 4.90 11.80
CA CYS A 607 -34.24 5.16 10.36
C CYS A 607 -34.60 6.64 10.08
N ILE A 608 -34.36 7.11 8.86
CA ILE A 608 -34.49 8.51 8.47
C ILE A 608 -35.34 8.66 7.21
N ASP A 609 -36.17 9.70 7.19
CA ASP A 609 -36.95 10.13 6.02
C ASP A 609 -36.51 11.55 5.59
N GLU A 610 -37.06 12.07 4.49
CA GLU A 610 -36.76 13.44 3.99
C GLU A 610 -36.89 14.50 5.10
N GLN A 611 -37.86 14.34 6.01
CA GLN A 611 -38.22 15.36 7.00
C GLN A 611 -37.98 14.96 8.47
N SER A 612 -37.88 13.67 8.80
CA SER A 612 -37.91 13.19 10.20
C SER A 612 -36.99 11.99 10.44
N ILE A 613 -36.52 11.85 11.69
CA ILE A 613 -35.78 10.70 12.21
C ILE A 613 -36.72 9.89 13.10
N TYR A 614 -36.80 8.58 12.88
CA TYR A 614 -37.55 7.64 13.71
C TYR A 614 -36.57 6.76 14.47
N TYR A 615 -36.75 6.60 15.78
CA TYR A 615 -35.81 5.82 16.60
C TYR A 615 -36.48 5.09 17.76
N VAL A 616 -35.90 3.96 18.12
CA VAL A 616 -36.26 3.14 19.28
C VAL A 616 -35.45 3.63 20.49
N SER A 617 -36.08 4.14 21.53
CA SER A 617 -35.39 4.79 22.65
C SER A 617 -34.89 3.77 23.70
N ARG A 618 -33.57 3.73 23.95
CA ARG A 618 -33.00 2.89 25.03
C ARG A 618 -33.37 3.38 26.44
N THR A 619 -33.54 4.69 26.59
CA THR A 619 -33.84 5.33 27.88
C THR A 619 -35.29 5.19 28.31
N ASP A 620 -36.18 4.73 27.41
CA ASP A 620 -37.63 4.69 27.66
C ASP A 620 -38.25 3.36 27.19
N GLY A 621 -37.70 2.25 27.69
CA GLY A 621 -38.29 0.92 27.52
C GLY A 621 -38.36 0.41 26.07
N ASN A 622 -37.50 0.89 25.16
CA ASN A 622 -37.51 0.57 23.73
C ASN A 622 -38.78 1.01 22.98
N ARG A 623 -39.43 2.11 23.38
CA ARG A 623 -40.55 2.70 22.63
C ARG A 623 -40.08 3.47 21.39
N VAL A 624 -40.99 3.67 20.42
CA VAL A 624 -40.67 4.31 19.14
C VAL A 624 -41.07 5.78 19.14
N TYR A 625 -40.10 6.63 18.81
CA TYR A 625 -40.24 8.08 18.74
C TYR A 625 -39.89 8.62 17.36
N SER A 626 -40.43 9.78 17.00
CA SER A 626 -39.95 10.61 15.90
C SER A 626 -39.40 11.94 16.40
N CYS A 627 -38.42 12.49 15.69
CA CYS A 627 -37.96 13.87 15.86
C CYS A 627 -37.61 14.48 14.50
N ASN A 628 -37.50 15.80 14.46
CA ASN A 628 -36.98 16.51 13.29
C ASN A 628 -35.48 16.18 13.08
N LYS A 629 -34.95 16.44 11.88
CA LYS A 629 -33.52 16.24 11.56
C LYS A 629 -32.55 17.06 12.43
N ASP A 630 -33.02 18.10 13.12
CA ASP A 630 -32.25 18.89 14.08
C ASP A 630 -32.34 18.33 15.53
N GLY A 631 -33.03 17.19 15.72
CA GLY A 631 -33.28 16.58 17.03
C GLY A 631 -34.39 17.25 17.83
N SER A 632 -35.09 18.23 17.26
CA SER A 632 -36.21 18.92 17.90
C SER A 632 -37.55 18.19 17.71
N ASN A 633 -38.60 18.63 18.42
CA ASN A 633 -39.97 18.11 18.26
C ASN A 633 -40.13 16.60 18.43
N LYS A 634 -39.61 16.04 19.53
CA LYS A 634 -39.81 14.63 19.92
C LYS A 634 -41.31 14.31 20.04
N ARG A 635 -41.80 13.34 19.27
CA ARG A 635 -43.18 12.84 19.29
C ARG A 635 -43.18 11.32 19.43
N LEU A 636 -44.09 10.80 20.25
CA LEU A 636 -44.28 9.37 20.42
C LEU A 636 -45.06 8.82 19.21
N ILE A 637 -44.55 7.75 18.60
CA ILE A 637 -45.16 7.10 17.43
C ILE A 637 -45.83 5.79 17.81
N SER A 638 -45.21 5.02 18.70
CA SER A 638 -45.77 3.76 19.21
C SER A 638 -45.36 3.53 20.67
N ASP A 639 -46.33 3.14 21.49
CA ASP A 639 -46.12 2.75 22.89
C ASP A 639 -45.61 1.31 23.03
N THR A 640 -45.67 0.51 21.97
CA THR A 640 -45.20 -0.89 21.99
C THR A 640 -43.66 -0.92 21.96
N PRO A 641 -43.00 -1.64 22.88
CA PRO A 641 -41.56 -1.87 22.82
C PRO A 641 -41.18 -2.52 21.48
N ALA A 642 -40.25 -1.90 20.76
CA ALA A 642 -39.82 -2.32 19.43
C ALA A 642 -38.39 -2.85 19.45
N MET A 643 -38.11 -3.82 18.58
CA MET A 643 -36.77 -4.31 18.29
C MET A 643 -36.12 -3.54 17.14
N SER A 644 -36.92 -3.16 16.14
CA SER A 644 -36.46 -2.35 15.01
C SER A 644 -37.53 -1.40 14.47
N VAL A 645 -37.09 -0.35 13.76
CA VAL A 645 -37.95 0.61 13.07
C VAL A 645 -37.43 0.91 11.67
N THR A 646 -38.30 0.81 10.65
CA THR A 646 -37.97 1.06 9.24
C THR A 646 -39.07 1.92 8.60
N CYS A 647 -38.79 2.59 7.48
CA CYS A 647 -39.79 3.43 6.81
C CYS A 647 -39.59 3.48 5.29
N ASP A 648 -40.70 3.61 4.55
CA ASP A 648 -40.75 3.83 3.10
C ASP A 648 -41.41 5.19 2.79
N ALA A 649 -41.66 5.54 1.51
CA ALA A 649 -42.28 6.82 1.15
C ALA A 649 -43.69 7.07 1.75
N SER A 650 -44.40 6.01 2.16
CA SER A 650 -45.81 6.05 2.54
C SER A 650 -46.10 5.57 3.97
N ASN A 651 -45.24 4.72 4.55
CA ASN A 651 -45.48 3.95 5.77
C ASN A 651 -44.23 3.86 6.66
N ILE A 652 -44.47 3.54 7.93
CA ILE A 652 -43.47 3.23 8.97
C ILE A 652 -43.76 1.80 9.44
N TYR A 653 -42.73 0.96 9.48
CA TYR A 653 -42.82 -0.42 9.94
C TYR A 653 -42.09 -0.56 11.27
N ILE A 654 -42.75 -1.20 12.24
CA ILE A 654 -42.24 -1.39 13.60
C ILE A 654 -42.31 -2.88 13.93
N LEU A 655 -41.17 -3.47 14.27
CA LEU A 655 -41.10 -4.85 14.72
C LEU A 655 -41.20 -4.89 16.25
N ALA A 656 -42.29 -5.44 16.79
CA ALA A 656 -42.52 -5.49 18.24
C ALA A 656 -41.55 -6.46 18.94
N LYS A 657 -40.94 -6.03 20.05
CA LYS A 657 -39.91 -6.78 20.78
C LYS A 657 -40.45 -8.03 21.48
N GLU A 658 -41.69 -8.01 21.95
CA GLU A 658 -42.27 -9.11 22.72
C GLU A 658 -43.04 -10.12 21.86
N SER A 659 -43.77 -9.66 20.83
CA SER A 659 -44.60 -10.52 19.98
C SER A 659 -43.93 -10.89 18.65
N GLY A 660 -42.91 -10.15 18.20
CA GLY A 660 -42.32 -10.31 16.88
C GLY A 660 -43.25 -9.92 15.71
N GLU A 661 -44.39 -9.28 15.99
CA GLU A 661 -45.32 -8.82 14.94
C GLU A 661 -44.83 -7.51 14.29
N ASN A 662 -45.01 -7.41 12.97
CA ASN A 662 -44.77 -6.19 12.20
C ASN A 662 -46.01 -5.29 12.21
N ILE A 663 -45.88 -4.12 12.83
CA ILE A 663 -46.91 -3.08 12.90
C ILE A 663 -46.64 -2.06 11.79
N VAL A 664 -47.63 -1.85 10.90
CA VAL A 664 -47.55 -0.88 9.80
C VAL A 664 -48.35 0.37 10.15
N LEU A 665 -47.72 1.54 10.11
CA LEU A 665 -48.32 2.84 10.36
C LEU A 665 -48.20 3.71 9.11
N SER A 666 -49.29 4.32 8.65
CA SER A 666 -49.25 5.25 7.51
C SER A 666 -48.67 6.61 7.90
N LYS A 667 -47.75 7.15 7.07
CA LYS A 667 -47.25 8.52 7.18
C LYS A 667 -48.39 9.47 6.80
N SER A 668 -49.06 10.03 7.79
CA SER A 668 -50.03 11.11 7.55
C SER A 668 -49.27 12.35 7.07
N ARG A 669 -49.60 12.85 5.87
CA ARG A 669 -49.09 14.11 5.33
C ARG A 669 -49.41 15.30 6.21
#